data_AF-A0A166FC54-F1
#
_entry.id   AF-A0A166FC54-F1
#
_cell.length_a   1.000
_cell.length_b   1.000
_cell.length_c   1.000
_cell.angle_alpha   90.00
_cell.angle_beta   90.00
_cell.angle_gamma   90.00
#
_symmetry.space_group_name_H-M   'P 1'
#
loop_
_entity.id
_entity.type
_entity.pdbx_description
1 polymer ?
#
loop_
_entity_poly.entity_id
_entity_poly.type
_entity_poly.pdbx_seq_one_letter_code
_entity_poly.pdbx_strand_id
1 'polypeptide(L)'
;MKMFIKNKRFMSFSLIVLAILVCFTVSGVSAGSHEFISSNTTAEFQSIIDIDNDADLEINLTSASYNNILGPINVTRSNVTIQGKGNPVITGSGSGILFNITAPNVRIINLTIVDYTSAIASNSSDLTISGNNITTSGVSINLTSSGGDLNNITIEDNVIVSSIANTNYGAVYVYAPTNSRAVIDVSLINNNITGNGASNSNGVRFNTVGCSLDLIFENNNITGTSNYGVYLYASSSNNTNITFTNNNITGTSNYGVYLYTPSSINSQFTLTNNNITGTSGSGVYLDASSSNNVNITFTNNNVTGTYEGVYLYTPSSINSQFTLTNNNITGTSNYGVYLSPSNNNSQFTFTNNNITGTYGVYLYASSSNNVNITFTNNNITGTYGVYLVSLTSINSQFTFTNNNITGTSSYGVYLSTIDGNNVEFTFTNNNIKGTPRGVDLTVVRGNNVEFTFTNNNITGTYGVYLYAYSNNNNITFNENNITGGSYAVYVYPTGNFFSGIRFLNNTINATSGDGFGFSTGSVIGVSDFIVRGNTIYAENGAGLNFTGLFAGSLVNVTVEYNRIISLVGVNITSYNDNSSFDYNWWGVDDIANKIFGIDTNNHYILNITNSSSLDDVHFGDIVSFYLLVLNTTRDNTDVGNLPDFVINGTLNGVPYNVSRADGFVYEFTVPKGGTNILDASLDAAYNITTFGATQANTNSTIVVNPDSVKIGENVTVSGVLANHTGINGINVTVDGTLFENVTVNPDGSWSLNYTTNVTGILDIVVSFAGNENYTAFSNSTTFNVTKLAVNSTINIPSNVKVGKTITIDGILVDENGNPVANALINVTIDGVLFENVTVNPDGSWSLNYTTNVTGILDIVVSFAGNENYTAFSNSTTFNVTKLGVNSTINVPGTINVGKTITIDGVLVDENGNVVANAVVSVSVGGKVYSLKTDNSGRWSLTYKPTHVGSVNAVLNYAGSDKYFSYTNTTTFNVVKGKAIVDATVVKNSDGSVDVIVTVTDEDGDPIPNYKVNVELDGKHIGDIVTDVFGVGRIHIPSSKLSDGHHVITVLSDDENYNANPVSAEFEIQNNKNDTNNPNKTSNNPVATATMKNTGMPIIAIILVLLTTIGISIRKKQD
;
A
#
# COMPACT_ATOMS: atom_id res chain seq x y z
N MET A 1 28.82 0.28 -37.98
CA MET A 1 27.84 -0.80 -37.72
C MET A 1 28.25 -2.10 -38.42
N LYS A 2 29.22 -2.86 -37.88
CA LYS A 2 29.58 -4.21 -38.39
C LYS A 2 30.37 -5.05 -37.36
N MET A 3 30.11 -4.85 -36.06
CA MET A 3 30.94 -5.35 -34.96
C MET A 3 30.10 -5.63 -33.71
N PHE A 4 29.42 -6.78 -33.65
CA PHE A 4 28.68 -7.23 -32.46
C PHE A 4 28.49 -8.76 -32.38
N ILE A 5 29.43 -9.55 -32.91
CA ILE A 5 29.41 -11.03 -32.83
C ILE A 5 30.80 -11.59 -32.42
N LYS A 6 31.15 -11.46 -31.14
CA LYS A 6 32.24 -12.24 -30.49
C LYS A 6 31.98 -12.43 -28.98
N ASN A 7 31.25 -11.50 -28.34
CA ASN A 7 30.95 -11.46 -26.89
C ASN A 7 29.91 -12.48 -26.39
N LYS A 8 29.96 -13.74 -26.88
CA LYS A 8 29.09 -14.86 -26.47
C LYS A 8 29.83 -16.19 -26.28
N ARG A 9 31.18 -16.22 -26.31
CA ARG A 9 31.94 -17.48 -26.28
C ARG A 9 32.02 -18.16 -24.89
N PHE A 10 31.92 -17.41 -23.80
CA PHE A 10 32.13 -17.96 -22.43
C PHE A 10 31.01 -18.83 -21.84
N MET A 11 29.83 -18.93 -22.48
CA MET A 11 28.72 -19.74 -21.97
C MET A 11 28.19 -20.80 -22.96
N SER A 12 28.95 -21.10 -24.01
CA SER A 12 28.56 -22.09 -25.04
C SER A 12 29.67 -23.04 -25.48
N PHE A 13 30.89 -22.95 -24.93
CA PHE A 13 32.01 -23.83 -25.31
C PHE A 13 31.66 -25.32 -25.09
N SER A 14 31.10 -25.65 -23.92
CA SER A 14 30.68 -27.02 -23.57
C SER A 14 29.54 -27.58 -24.45
N LEU A 15 28.73 -26.73 -25.10
CA LEU A 15 27.68 -27.18 -26.02
C LEU A 15 28.20 -27.31 -27.46
N ILE A 16 29.11 -26.42 -27.89
CA ILE A 16 29.67 -26.46 -29.24
C ILE A 16 30.66 -27.63 -29.39
N VAL A 17 31.44 -27.94 -28.36
CA VAL A 17 32.28 -29.16 -28.34
C VAL A 17 31.41 -30.42 -28.51
N LEU A 18 30.26 -30.50 -27.84
CA LEU A 18 29.34 -31.63 -27.99
C LEU A 18 28.65 -31.68 -29.37
N ALA A 19 28.35 -30.53 -29.98
CA ALA A 19 27.74 -30.47 -31.31
C ALA A 19 28.74 -30.84 -32.44
N ILE A 20 30.01 -30.45 -32.32
CA ILE A 20 31.06 -30.80 -33.30
C ILE A 20 31.38 -32.30 -33.24
N LEU A 21 31.32 -32.91 -32.05
CA LEU A 21 31.56 -34.34 -31.83
C LEU A 21 30.58 -35.27 -32.59
N VAL A 22 29.43 -34.74 -33.04
CA VAL A 22 28.39 -35.51 -33.75
C VAL A 22 28.49 -35.41 -35.28
N CYS A 23 29.27 -34.45 -35.82
CA CYS A 23 29.40 -34.24 -37.27
C CYS A 23 30.67 -34.84 -37.90
N PHE A 24 31.63 -35.35 -37.11
CA PHE A 24 32.82 -36.04 -37.62
C PHE A 24 32.56 -37.53 -37.90
N THR A 25 31.78 -37.81 -38.95
CA THR A 25 31.67 -39.17 -39.51
C THR A 25 32.93 -39.55 -40.29
N VAL A 26 33.96 -40.01 -39.55
CA VAL A 26 35.07 -40.85 -40.04
C VAL A 26 35.69 -40.41 -41.39
N SER A 27 36.27 -39.20 -41.42
CA SER A 27 37.50 -39.02 -42.19
C SER A 27 38.64 -39.64 -41.37
N GLY A 28 39.14 -40.80 -41.80
CA GLY A 28 40.29 -41.45 -41.17
C GLY A 28 41.58 -40.66 -41.42
N VAL A 29 41.78 -39.58 -40.66
CA VAL A 29 43.05 -38.85 -40.63
C VAL A 29 44.07 -39.77 -39.95
N SER A 30 45.11 -40.15 -40.69
CA SER A 30 46.17 -40.97 -40.14
C SER A 30 47.05 -40.10 -39.24
N ALA A 31 47.25 -40.54 -38.00
CA ALA A 31 47.98 -39.82 -36.97
C ALA A 31 49.11 -40.70 -36.43
N GLY A 32 50.35 -40.30 -36.70
CA GLY A 32 51.54 -41.02 -36.25
C GLY A 32 51.75 -40.77 -34.76
N SER A 33 51.58 -41.80 -33.92
CA SER A 33 51.78 -41.69 -32.47
C SER A 33 53.01 -42.49 -32.04
N HIS A 34 54.01 -41.78 -31.53
CA HIS A 34 55.33 -42.33 -31.18
C HIS A 34 55.61 -42.15 -29.69
N GLU A 35 56.07 -43.20 -29.01
CA GLU A 35 56.60 -43.10 -27.64
C GLU A 35 58.10 -42.78 -27.67
N PHE A 36 58.51 -41.84 -26.82
CA PHE A 36 59.90 -41.42 -26.66
C PHE A 36 60.32 -41.68 -25.20
N ILE A 37 61.45 -42.37 -24.99
CA ILE A 37 61.92 -42.81 -23.67
C ILE A 37 63.32 -42.28 -23.34
N SER A 38 63.72 -42.32 -22.06
CA SER A 38 64.96 -41.69 -21.58
C SER A 38 66.27 -42.35 -22.04
N SER A 39 66.21 -43.37 -22.89
CA SER A 39 67.36 -43.93 -23.61
C SER A 39 67.52 -43.35 -25.02
N ASN A 40 66.53 -42.62 -25.53
CA ASN A 40 66.57 -42.05 -26.88
C ASN A 40 67.40 -40.76 -26.94
N THR A 41 67.92 -40.49 -28.14
CA THR A 41 68.77 -39.32 -28.43
C THR A 41 67.99 -38.17 -29.06
N THR A 42 68.56 -36.96 -29.04
CA THR A 42 68.01 -35.80 -29.77
C THR A 42 67.87 -36.08 -31.27
N ALA A 43 68.78 -36.84 -31.86
CA ALA A 43 68.75 -37.19 -33.28
C ALA A 43 67.59 -38.13 -33.63
N GLU A 44 67.22 -39.04 -32.73
CA GLU A 44 66.03 -39.89 -32.90
C GLU A 44 64.74 -39.06 -32.76
N PHE A 45 64.68 -38.11 -31.81
CA PHE A 45 63.55 -37.19 -31.69
C PHE A 45 63.35 -36.38 -32.98
N GLN A 46 64.42 -35.77 -33.49
CA GLN A 46 64.39 -35.00 -34.74
C GLN A 46 64.02 -35.89 -35.93
N SER A 47 64.52 -37.13 -35.98
CA SER A 47 64.20 -38.09 -37.04
C SER A 47 62.72 -38.50 -37.07
N ILE A 48 61.99 -38.43 -35.95
CA ILE A 48 60.53 -38.63 -35.95
C ILE A 48 59.85 -37.45 -36.64
N ILE A 49 60.23 -36.21 -36.30
CA ILE A 49 59.67 -34.99 -36.93
C ILE A 49 59.98 -34.93 -38.44
N ASP A 50 61.19 -35.31 -38.83
CA ASP A 50 61.69 -35.16 -40.21
C ASP A 50 61.22 -36.27 -41.17
N ILE A 51 60.84 -37.46 -40.67
CA ILE A 51 60.54 -38.65 -41.49
C ILE A 51 59.09 -39.13 -41.37
N ASP A 52 58.35 -38.75 -40.32
CA ASP A 52 56.92 -39.08 -40.22
C ASP A 52 56.12 -38.40 -41.35
N ASN A 53 55.23 -39.17 -41.99
CA ASN A 53 54.40 -38.73 -43.13
C ASN A 53 52.89 -38.75 -42.81
N ASP A 54 52.50 -39.02 -41.57
CA ASP A 54 51.10 -38.98 -41.15
C ASP A 54 50.61 -37.53 -41.07
N ALA A 55 49.30 -37.32 -41.26
CA ALA A 55 48.72 -35.97 -41.39
C ALA A 55 48.77 -35.19 -40.08
N ASP A 56 48.66 -35.89 -38.95
CA ASP A 56 48.93 -35.39 -37.61
C ASP A 56 50.07 -36.23 -36.99
N LEU A 57 50.90 -35.62 -36.13
CA LEU A 57 52.02 -36.28 -35.44
C LEU A 57 51.90 -36.05 -33.93
N GLU A 58 51.90 -37.13 -33.15
CA GLU A 58 51.90 -37.13 -31.69
C GLU A 58 53.19 -37.78 -31.15
N ILE A 59 53.97 -37.04 -30.36
CA ILE A 59 55.17 -37.53 -29.69
C ILE A 59 54.93 -37.55 -28.18
N ASN A 60 54.94 -38.74 -27.61
CA ASN A 60 54.59 -39.03 -26.23
C ASN A 60 55.86 -39.30 -25.40
N LEU A 61 56.23 -38.35 -24.53
CA LEU A 61 57.34 -38.54 -23.60
C LEU A 61 56.84 -39.35 -22.39
N THR A 62 57.23 -40.63 -22.28
CA THR A 62 56.69 -41.58 -21.30
C THR A 62 57.63 -41.91 -20.12
N SER A 63 58.93 -41.59 -20.22
CA SER A 63 59.87 -41.69 -19.10
C SER A 63 59.80 -40.46 -18.18
N ALA A 64 59.97 -40.66 -16.86
CA ALA A 64 59.82 -39.60 -15.86
C ALA A 64 60.86 -38.46 -15.94
N SER A 65 62.04 -38.70 -16.54
CA SER A 65 63.06 -37.66 -16.73
C SER A 65 63.98 -37.90 -17.92
N TYR A 66 64.43 -36.82 -18.57
CA TYR A 66 65.32 -36.78 -19.72
C TYR A 66 66.51 -35.86 -19.39
N ASN A 67 67.55 -36.41 -18.78
CA ASN A 67 68.63 -35.62 -18.18
C ASN A 67 69.81 -35.46 -19.14
N ASN A 68 70.03 -34.25 -19.67
CA ASN A 68 71.11 -33.89 -20.60
C ASN A 68 71.14 -34.67 -21.94
N ILE A 69 70.01 -35.26 -22.35
CA ILE A 69 69.88 -36.06 -23.59
C ILE A 69 69.11 -35.37 -24.73
N LEU A 70 68.47 -34.23 -24.45
CA LEU A 70 67.77 -33.41 -25.46
C LEU A 70 68.50 -32.07 -25.67
N GLY A 71 69.16 -31.94 -26.81
CA GLY A 71 69.56 -30.65 -27.39
C GLY A 71 68.40 -30.00 -28.16
N PRO A 72 68.68 -29.04 -29.06
CA PRO A 72 67.66 -28.35 -29.84
C PRO A 72 66.89 -29.28 -30.78
N ILE A 73 65.55 -29.18 -30.73
CA ILE A 73 64.57 -29.89 -31.55
C ILE A 73 63.89 -28.86 -32.44
N ASN A 74 63.95 -29.06 -33.76
CA ASN A 74 63.36 -28.16 -34.76
C ASN A 74 62.02 -28.72 -35.22
N VAL A 75 60.92 -28.04 -34.92
CA VAL A 75 59.56 -28.43 -35.35
C VAL A 75 59.25 -27.67 -36.65
N THR A 76 59.57 -28.32 -37.77
CA THR A 76 59.57 -27.76 -39.13
C THR A 76 58.36 -28.18 -39.98
N ARG A 77 57.57 -29.17 -39.51
CA ARG A 77 56.30 -29.61 -40.10
C ARG A 77 55.12 -29.22 -39.21
N SER A 78 53.95 -29.07 -39.82
CA SER A 78 52.70 -28.76 -39.13
C SER A 78 52.06 -29.98 -38.47
N ASN A 79 51.04 -29.69 -37.65
CA ASN A 79 50.17 -30.65 -36.97
C ASN A 79 50.95 -31.55 -36.00
N VAL A 80 51.79 -30.96 -35.14
CA VAL A 80 52.67 -31.70 -34.21
C VAL A 80 52.27 -31.46 -32.76
N THR A 81 51.92 -32.52 -32.04
CA THR A 81 51.66 -32.52 -30.60
C THR A 81 52.80 -33.21 -29.87
N ILE A 82 53.59 -32.47 -29.11
CA ILE A 82 54.63 -33.00 -28.21
C ILE A 82 54.08 -32.93 -26.78
N GLN A 83 53.91 -34.07 -26.12
CA GLN A 83 53.26 -34.12 -24.82
C GLN A 83 53.90 -35.09 -23.82
N GLY A 84 53.90 -34.70 -22.55
CA GLY A 84 54.37 -35.54 -21.45
C GLY A 84 53.28 -36.42 -20.86
N LYS A 85 53.52 -37.74 -20.78
CA LYS A 85 52.70 -38.65 -19.96
C LYS A 85 53.23 -38.62 -18.52
N GLY A 86 52.57 -37.85 -17.66
CA GLY A 86 52.94 -37.73 -16.24
C GLY A 86 53.87 -36.57 -15.88
N ASN A 87 53.92 -35.50 -16.70
CA ASN A 87 54.73 -34.29 -16.50
C ASN A 87 56.23 -34.56 -16.28
N PRO A 88 56.92 -35.10 -17.31
CA PRO A 88 58.30 -35.54 -17.19
C PRO A 88 59.29 -34.35 -17.15
N VAL A 89 60.41 -34.55 -16.45
CA VAL A 89 61.45 -33.53 -16.27
C VAL A 89 62.51 -33.61 -17.36
N ILE A 90 62.56 -32.62 -18.25
CA ILE A 90 63.60 -32.45 -19.27
C ILE A 90 64.65 -31.48 -18.74
N THR A 91 65.87 -31.95 -18.55
CA THR A 91 66.99 -31.15 -18.00
C THR A 91 68.02 -30.87 -19.08
N GLY A 92 68.22 -29.59 -19.41
CA GLY A 92 69.21 -29.14 -20.39
C GLY A 92 70.62 -28.99 -19.82
N SER A 93 71.53 -28.47 -20.65
CA SER A 93 72.96 -28.26 -20.35
C SER A 93 73.27 -26.88 -19.76
N GLY A 94 72.24 -26.14 -19.31
CA GLY A 94 72.30 -24.74 -18.89
C GLY A 94 72.25 -23.73 -20.04
N SER A 95 72.19 -24.19 -21.30
CA SER A 95 72.30 -23.33 -22.49
C SER A 95 71.44 -23.77 -23.67
N GLY A 96 71.11 -22.82 -24.56
CA GLY A 96 70.43 -23.08 -25.83
C GLY A 96 68.90 -23.08 -25.73
N ILE A 97 68.27 -23.55 -26.81
CA ILE A 97 66.81 -23.61 -26.99
C ILE A 97 66.41 -25.09 -27.07
N LEU A 98 65.37 -25.53 -26.33
CA LEU A 98 64.84 -26.88 -26.47
C LEU A 98 63.97 -27.03 -27.73
N PHE A 99 62.83 -26.33 -27.83
CA PHE A 99 61.94 -26.37 -29.00
C PHE A 99 62.08 -25.12 -29.87
N ASN A 100 62.44 -25.30 -31.14
CA ASN A 100 62.50 -24.26 -32.16
C ASN A 100 61.40 -24.52 -33.22
N ILE A 101 60.29 -23.79 -33.16
CA ILE A 101 59.05 -24.10 -33.87
C ILE A 101 58.84 -23.12 -35.02
N THR A 102 58.92 -23.59 -36.27
CA THR A 102 58.78 -22.74 -37.47
C THR A 102 57.52 -23.02 -38.28
N ALA A 103 56.80 -24.10 -37.99
CA ALA A 103 55.53 -24.46 -38.64
C ALA A 103 54.30 -24.25 -37.72
N PRO A 104 53.11 -23.97 -38.29
CA PRO A 104 51.87 -23.78 -37.53
C PRO A 104 51.20 -25.11 -37.14
N ASN A 105 50.15 -25.04 -36.31
CA ASN A 105 49.44 -26.16 -35.69
C ASN A 105 50.37 -27.03 -34.81
N VAL A 106 51.08 -26.40 -33.87
CA VAL A 106 52.01 -27.10 -32.97
C VAL A 106 51.56 -26.95 -31.51
N ARG A 107 51.69 -28.03 -30.74
CA ARG A 107 51.18 -28.12 -29.37
C ARG A 107 52.25 -28.71 -28.45
N ILE A 108 52.65 -27.96 -27.41
CA ILE A 108 53.63 -28.38 -26.39
C ILE A 108 52.90 -28.51 -25.05
N ILE A 109 52.75 -29.73 -24.54
CA ILE A 109 51.78 -30.04 -23.47
C ILE A 109 52.41 -30.82 -22.29
N ASN A 110 52.16 -30.36 -21.07
CA ASN A 110 52.42 -31.10 -19.82
C ASN A 110 53.88 -31.61 -19.69
N LEU A 111 54.85 -30.72 -19.86
CA LEU A 111 56.29 -30.97 -19.65
C LEU A 111 56.84 -30.15 -18.49
N THR A 112 57.80 -30.70 -17.74
CA THR A 112 58.71 -29.88 -16.91
C THR A 112 60.00 -29.67 -17.68
N ILE A 113 60.41 -28.42 -17.91
CA ILE A 113 61.59 -28.06 -18.72
C ILE A 113 62.50 -27.18 -17.87
N VAL A 114 63.73 -27.64 -17.60
CA VAL A 114 64.70 -26.95 -16.74
C VAL A 114 66.09 -26.88 -17.40
N ASP A 115 66.93 -25.93 -16.97
CA ASP A 115 68.32 -25.75 -17.43
C ASP A 115 68.51 -25.55 -18.96
N TYR A 116 67.62 -24.77 -19.58
CA TYR A 116 67.83 -24.19 -20.92
C TYR A 116 67.91 -22.66 -20.85
N THR A 117 68.45 -22.01 -21.90
CA THR A 117 68.31 -20.55 -22.07
C THR A 117 66.88 -20.19 -22.47
N SER A 118 66.26 -20.99 -23.34
CA SER A 118 64.84 -20.90 -23.69
C SER A 118 64.23 -22.29 -23.81
N ALA A 119 63.00 -22.47 -23.34
CA ALA A 119 62.29 -23.74 -23.53
C ALA A 119 61.65 -23.80 -24.92
N ILE A 120 61.00 -22.70 -25.33
CA ILE A 120 60.27 -22.62 -26.60
C ILE A 120 60.64 -21.31 -27.30
N ALA A 121 61.07 -21.41 -28.55
CA ALA A 121 61.16 -20.29 -29.48
C ALA A 121 60.29 -20.58 -30.72
N SER A 122 59.57 -19.59 -31.22
CA SER A 122 58.77 -19.73 -32.44
C SER A 122 58.64 -18.44 -33.23
N ASN A 123 58.40 -18.58 -34.53
CA ASN A 123 58.02 -17.52 -35.46
C ASN A 123 56.73 -17.86 -36.25
N SER A 124 55.93 -18.82 -35.77
CA SER A 124 54.73 -19.33 -36.45
C SER A 124 53.43 -19.02 -35.69
N SER A 125 52.31 -19.10 -36.41
CA SER A 125 50.94 -19.00 -35.88
C SER A 125 50.42 -20.36 -35.37
N ASP A 126 49.21 -20.39 -34.79
CA ASP A 126 48.50 -21.62 -34.41
C ASP A 126 49.31 -22.52 -33.45
N LEU A 127 49.83 -21.90 -32.38
CA LEU A 127 50.73 -22.52 -31.40
C LEU A 127 50.03 -22.63 -30.02
N THR A 128 49.96 -23.83 -29.46
CA THR A 128 49.46 -24.08 -28.09
C THR A 128 50.60 -24.48 -27.16
N ILE A 129 50.71 -23.82 -26.01
CA ILE A 129 51.66 -24.15 -24.94
C ILE A 129 50.85 -24.32 -23.65
N SER A 130 50.63 -25.56 -23.23
CA SER A 130 49.59 -25.93 -22.25
C SER A 130 50.14 -26.76 -21.07
N GLY A 131 49.95 -26.29 -19.83
CA GLY A 131 50.22 -27.08 -18.61
C GLY A 131 51.70 -27.40 -18.32
N ASN A 132 52.64 -26.60 -18.82
CA ASN A 132 54.09 -26.85 -18.66
C ASN A 132 54.68 -26.14 -17.44
N ASN A 133 55.69 -26.74 -16.80
CA ASN A 133 56.52 -26.12 -15.76
C ASN A 133 57.88 -25.76 -16.35
N ILE A 134 58.12 -24.49 -16.66
CA ILE A 134 59.31 -24.02 -17.37
C ILE A 134 60.22 -23.22 -16.43
N THR A 135 61.49 -23.61 -16.31
CA THR A 135 62.54 -22.84 -15.60
C THR A 135 63.75 -22.62 -16.51
N THR A 136 64.06 -21.36 -16.84
CA THR A 136 65.13 -21.04 -17.81
C THR A 136 66.04 -19.90 -17.37
N SER A 137 67.29 -19.91 -17.86
CA SER A 137 68.27 -18.85 -17.59
C SER A 137 68.05 -17.58 -18.42
N GLY A 138 67.38 -17.71 -19.57
CA GLY A 138 66.89 -16.61 -20.40
C GLY A 138 65.37 -16.68 -20.60
N VAL A 139 64.88 -16.03 -21.66
CA VAL A 139 63.46 -15.99 -22.05
C VAL A 139 62.88 -17.40 -22.15
N SER A 140 61.84 -17.71 -21.38
CA SER A 140 61.25 -19.06 -21.33
C SER A 140 60.48 -19.39 -22.61
N ILE A 141 59.61 -18.46 -23.04
CA ILE A 141 58.85 -18.54 -24.30
C ILE A 141 59.15 -17.29 -25.13
N ASN A 142 59.74 -17.49 -26.30
CA ASN A 142 60.15 -16.42 -27.22
C ASN A 142 59.38 -16.50 -28.55
N LEU A 143 58.44 -15.57 -28.78
CA LEU A 143 57.66 -15.48 -30.01
C LEU A 143 58.20 -14.32 -30.87
N THR A 144 59.06 -14.62 -31.84
CA THR A 144 59.78 -13.64 -32.67
C THR A 144 59.31 -13.72 -34.12
N SER A 145 58.45 -12.80 -34.54
CA SER A 145 58.07 -12.65 -35.95
C SER A 145 59.24 -12.15 -36.80
N SER A 146 59.33 -12.66 -38.03
CA SER A 146 60.21 -12.15 -39.10
C SER A 146 59.55 -11.07 -39.98
N GLY A 147 58.34 -10.65 -39.64
CA GLY A 147 57.50 -9.71 -40.40
C GLY A 147 56.14 -10.29 -40.84
N GLY A 148 55.90 -11.58 -40.63
CA GLY A 148 54.59 -12.22 -40.79
C GLY A 148 53.75 -12.22 -39.50
N ASP A 149 52.50 -12.66 -39.61
CA ASP A 149 51.58 -12.71 -38.48
C ASP A 149 51.93 -13.79 -37.45
N LEU A 150 51.58 -13.52 -36.19
CA LEU A 150 51.57 -14.47 -35.07
C LEU A 150 50.12 -14.58 -34.57
N ASN A 151 49.30 -15.32 -35.30
CA ASN A 151 47.86 -15.48 -35.03
C ASN A 151 47.59 -16.72 -34.16
N ASN A 152 46.47 -16.70 -33.42
CA ASN A 152 45.90 -17.86 -32.71
C ASN A 152 46.91 -18.59 -31.80
N ILE A 153 47.75 -17.84 -31.08
CA ILE A 153 48.71 -18.41 -30.12
C ILE A 153 48.11 -18.44 -28.72
N THR A 154 48.09 -19.61 -28.09
CA THR A 154 47.56 -19.81 -26.73
C THR A 154 48.65 -20.33 -25.80
N ILE A 155 48.90 -19.61 -24.71
CA ILE A 155 49.77 -19.99 -23.61
C ILE A 155 48.86 -20.17 -22.39
N GLU A 156 48.61 -21.39 -21.96
CA GLU A 156 47.59 -21.73 -20.95
C GLU A 156 48.11 -22.65 -19.82
N ASP A 157 47.63 -22.44 -18.59
CA ASP A 157 47.88 -23.29 -17.41
C ASP A 157 49.38 -23.56 -17.08
N ASN A 158 50.33 -22.75 -17.59
CA ASN A 158 51.77 -22.97 -17.39
C ASN A 158 52.27 -22.30 -16.10
N VAL A 159 53.30 -22.90 -15.48
CA VAL A 159 54.18 -22.25 -14.50
C VAL A 159 55.48 -21.89 -15.20
N ILE A 160 55.86 -20.62 -15.20
CA ILE A 160 57.01 -20.10 -15.95
C ILE A 160 57.90 -19.29 -15.02
N VAL A 161 59.16 -19.68 -14.86
CA VAL A 161 60.18 -18.98 -14.06
C VAL A 161 61.40 -18.71 -14.93
N SER A 162 61.73 -17.44 -15.14
CA SER A 162 62.85 -17.02 -15.98
C SER A 162 63.84 -16.17 -15.21
N SER A 163 65.10 -16.58 -15.13
CA SER A 163 66.17 -15.77 -14.53
C SER A 163 66.67 -14.63 -15.45
N ILE A 164 65.92 -14.28 -16.51
CA ILE A 164 66.30 -13.26 -17.50
C ILE A 164 66.58 -11.90 -16.85
N ALA A 165 67.81 -11.43 -16.95
CA ALA A 165 68.25 -10.15 -16.40
C ALA A 165 68.54 -9.12 -17.50
N ASN A 166 67.52 -8.73 -18.27
CA ASN A 166 67.67 -7.83 -19.41
C ASN A 166 66.40 -7.00 -19.68
N THR A 167 66.53 -5.67 -19.71
CA THR A 167 65.41 -4.73 -19.89
C THR A 167 64.54 -5.01 -21.11
N ASN A 168 65.14 -5.55 -22.18
CA ASN A 168 64.51 -5.70 -23.48
C ASN A 168 63.61 -6.94 -23.61
N TYR A 169 63.67 -7.87 -22.65
CA TYR A 169 62.99 -9.17 -22.71
C TYR A 169 62.14 -9.43 -21.45
N GLY A 170 61.29 -10.46 -21.48
CA GLY A 170 60.55 -10.95 -20.31
C GLY A 170 60.63 -12.47 -20.19
N ALA A 171 60.03 -13.05 -19.16
CA ALA A 171 59.91 -14.51 -19.06
C ALA A 171 59.12 -15.09 -20.26
N VAL A 172 58.04 -14.39 -20.64
CA VAL A 172 57.44 -14.49 -21.98
C VAL A 172 57.79 -13.21 -22.76
N TYR A 173 58.29 -13.37 -23.98
CA TYR A 173 58.62 -12.26 -24.87
C TYR A 173 57.97 -12.43 -26.25
N VAL A 174 57.40 -11.34 -26.78
CA VAL A 174 56.81 -11.28 -28.11
C VAL A 174 57.40 -10.11 -28.89
N TYR A 175 57.87 -10.37 -30.11
CA TYR A 175 58.48 -9.38 -30.98
C TYR A 175 57.92 -9.44 -32.40
N ALA A 176 57.77 -8.26 -33.01
CA ALA A 176 57.63 -8.12 -34.45
C ALA A 176 58.48 -6.94 -34.97
N PRO A 177 58.98 -6.98 -36.22
CA PRO A 177 59.77 -5.89 -36.77
C PRO A 177 58.97 -4.59 -36.84
N THR A 178 59.62 -3.48 -36.53
CA THR A 178 59.04 -2.13 -36.53
C THR A 178 58.34 -1.82 -37.86
N ASN A 179 57.05 -1.47 -37.79
CA ASN A 179 56.19 -1.19 -38.94
C ASN A 179 56.01 -2.36 -39.94
N SER A 180 56.21 -3.60 -39.49
CA SER A 180 55.88 -4.81 -40.28
C SER A 180 54.41 -4.91 -40.66
N ARG A 181 53.51 -4.29 -39.85
CA ARG A 181 52.04 -4.39 -39.97
C ARG A 181 51.47 -5.79 -39.74
N ALA A 182 52.26 -6.68 -39.14
CA ALA A 182 51.83 -8.01 -38.72
C ALA A 182 50.64 -7.94 -37.73
N VAL A 183 49.79 -8.96 -37.78
CA VAL A 183 48.78 -9.24 -36.75
C VAL A 183 49.41 -10.11 -35.66
N ILE A 184 49.20 -9.73 -34.41
CA ILE A 184 49.70 -10.44 -33.23
C ILE A 184 48.50 -10.76 -32.33
N ASP A 185 48.02 -12.01 -32.40
CA ASP A 185 46.90 -12.55 -31.64
C ASP A 185 47.43 -13.64 -30.70
N VAL A 186 47.56 -13.26 -29.42
CA VAL A 186 48.24 -14.04 -28.38
C VAL A 186 47.42 -13.98 -27.09
N SER A 187 47.00 -15.15 -26.63
CA SER A 187 46.23 -15.36 -25.41
C SER A 187 47.10 -15.99 -24.32
N LEU A 188 47.15 -15.36 -23.14
CA LEU A 188 47.75 -15.87 -21.92
C LEU A 188 46.61 -16.16 -20.92
N ILE A 189 46.42 -17.44 -20.56
CA ILE A 189 45.28 -17.90 -19.75
C ILE A 189 45.78 -18.71 -18.54
N ASN A 190 45.31 -18.41 -17.33
CA ASN A 190 45.59 -19.15 -16.08
C ASN A 190 47.09 -19.30 -15.67
N ASN A 191 48.05 -18.69 -16.36
CA ASN A 191 49.47 -18.95 -16.13
C ASN A 191 49.99 -18.34 -14.82
N ASN A 192 51.05 -18.91 -14.25
CA ASN A 192 51.87 -18.32 -13.21
C ASN A 192 53.26 -17.97 -13.77
N ILE A 193 53.51 -16.69 -14.06
CA ILE A 193 54.68 -16.20 -14.81
C ILE A 193 55.53 -15.31 -13.89
N THR A 194 56.77 -15.72 -13.63
CA THR A 194 57.74 -14.98 -12.82
C THR A 194 59.03 -14.70 -13.60
N GLY A 195 59.24 -13.45 -13.99
CA GLY A 195 60.56 -12.94 -14.37
C GLY A 195 61.39 -12.76 -13.11
N ASN A 196 62.25 -13.73 -12.79
CA ASN A 196 63.03 -13.87 -11.56
C ASN A 196 64.52 -13.48 -11.72
N GLY A 197 64.86 -12.66 -12.71
CA GLY A 197 66.23 -12.17 -12.90
C GLY A 197 66.64 -11.14 -11.84
N ALA A 198 67.90 -11.17 -11.43
CA ALA A 198 68.44 -10.31 -10.36
C ALA A 198 68.45 -8.80 -10.65
N SER A 199 68.22 -8.39 -11.91
CA SER A 199 67.95 -7.00 -12.29
C SER A 199 67.17 -6.96 -13.61
N ASN A 200 66.36 -5.92 -13.84
CA ASN A 200 65.72 -5.64 -15.13
C ASN A 200 64.76 -6.73 -15.65
N SER A 201 64.29 -7.65 -14.79
CA SER A 201 63.47 -8.80 -15.18
C SER A 201 61.98 -8.46 -15.27
N ASN A 202 61.41 -8.66 -16.46
CA ASN A 202 59.99 -8.44 -16.73
C ASN A 202 59.22 -9.77 -16.69
N GLY A 203 57.98 -9.77 -16.19
CA GLY A 203 57.10 -10.94 -16.28
C GLY A 203 56.75 -11.28 -17.73
N VAL A 204 56.01 -10.38 -18.40
CA VAL A 204 55.66 -10.49 -19.82
C VAL A 204 56.04 -9.21 -20.57
N ARG A 205 56.61 -9.34 -21.78
CA ARG A 205 57.02 -8.19 -22.59
C ARG A 205 56.67 -8.34 -24.08
N PHE A 206 55.96 -7.35 -24.62
CA PHE A 206 55.63 -7.22 -26.04
C PHE A 206 56.38 -6.03 -26.66
N ASN A 207 56.92 -6.22 -27.86
CA ASN A 207 57.66 -5.22 -28.63
C ASN A 207 57.23 -5.30 -30.11
N THR A 208 56.17 -4.56 -30.44
CA THR A 208 55.32 -4.78 -31.63
C THR A 208 54.90 -3.44 -32.26
N VAL A 209 55.88 -2.56 -32.51
CA VAL A 209 55.65 -1.21 -33.08
C VAL A 209 55.04 -1.29 -34.48
N GLY A 210 53.96 -0.56 -34.73
CA GLY A 210 53.30 -0.50 -36.03
C GLY A 210 52.59 -1.78 -36.46
N CYS A 211 52.14 -2.59 -35.49
CA CYS A 211 51.41 -3.84 -35.69
C CYS A 211 49.90 -3.68 -35.45
N SER A 212 49.13 -4.76 -35.66
CA SER A 212 47.75 -4.90 -35.17
C SER A 212 47.72 -6.00 -34.12
N LEU A 213 46.94 -5.82 -33.05
CA LEU A 213 47.04 -6.66 -31.84
C LEU A 213 45.64 -7.13 -31.38
N ASP A 214 45.48 -8.41 -31.05
CA ASP A 214 44.32 -8.95 -30.30
C ASP A 214 44.88 -9.75 -29.10
N LEU A 215 45.15 -9.08 -27.98
CA LEU A 215 45.85 -9.68 -26.82
C LEU A 215 44.89 -9.95 -25.66
N ILE A 216 44.94 -11.18 -25.14
CA ILE A 216 44.12 -11.61 -24.00
C ILE A 216 45.03 -12.04 -22.86
N PHE A 217 44.78 -11.49 -21.68
CA PHE A 217 45.36 -11.91 -20.41
C PHE A 217 44.20 -12.29 -19.49
N GLU A 218 43.99 -13.57 -19.20
CA GLU A 218 42.91 -14.04 -18.34
C GLU A 218 43.41 -14.90 -17.17
N ASN A 219 42.97 -14.60 -15.95
CA ASN A 219 43.26 -15.34 -14.71
C ASN A 219 44.76 -15.55 -14.39
N ASN A 220 45.70 -14.83 -15.02
CA ASN A 220 47.14 -15.05 -14.81
C ASN A 220 47.63 -14.44 -13.50
N ASN A 221 48.66 -15.04 -12.92
CA ASN A 221 49.52 -14.44 -11.92
C ASN A 221 50.85 -14.06 -12.60
N ILE A 222 51.17 -12.77 -12.71
CA ILE A 222 52.34 -12.27 -13.44
C ILE A 222 53.20 -11.41 -12.52
N THR A 223 54.46 -11.77 -12.33
CA THR A 223 55.44 -11.03 -11.52
C THR A 223 56.72 -10.74 -12.32
N GLY A 224 57.17 -9.49 -12.31
CA GLY A 224 58.55 -9.14 -12.68
C GLY A 224 59.31 -8.73 -11.42
N THR A 225 60.26 -9.54 -10.95
CA THR A 225 60.91 -9.39 -9.63
C THR A 225 61.98 -8.30 -9.57
N SER A 226 62.27 -7.64 -10.69
CA SER A 226 63.19 -6.50 -10.74
C SER A 226 62.90 -5.48 -11.85
N ASN A 227 61.67 -5.47 -12.39
CA ASN A 227 61.19 -4.46 -13.34
C ASN A 227 59.64 -4.44 -13.45
N TYR A 228 59.07 -4.50 -14.67
CA TYR A 228 57.63 -4.45 -14.93
C TYR A 228 56.95 -5.82 -14.77
N GLY A 229 55.70 -5.85 -14.31
CA GLY A 229 54.85 -7.05 -14.38
C GLY A 229 54.52 -7.39 -15.83
N VAL A 230 53.82 -6.47 -16.51
CA VAL A 230 53.57 -6.52 -17.97
C VAL A 230 54.06 -5.23 -18.63
N TYR A 231 54.84 -5.35 -19.71
CA TYR A 231 55.30 -4.22 -20.51
C TYR A 231 54.89 -4.39 -21.98
N LEU A 232 54.06 -3.48 -22.49
CA LEU A 232 53.66 -3.40 -23.89
C LEU A 232 54.32 -2.17 -24.53
N TYR A 233 55.08 -2.39 -25.60
CA TYR A 233 55.60 -1.35 -26.47
C TYR A 233 55.06 -1.54 -27.88
N ALA A 234 54.02 -0.77 -28.20
CA ALA A 234 53.20 -0.90 -29.40
C ALA A 234 52.76 0.48 -29.90
N SER A 235 53.71 1.41 -30.03
CA SER A 235 53.50 2.71 -30.68
C SER A 235 53.15 2.56 -32.17
N SER A 236 52.45 3.55 -32.72
CA SER A 236 51.98 3.60 -34.11
C SER A 236 51.11 2.41 -34.56
N SER A 237 50.48 1.71 -33.61
CA SER A 237 49.70 0.49 -33.89
C SER A 237 48.30 0.81 -34.43
N ASN A 238 47.68 -0.15 -35.13
CA ASN A 238 46.37 0.06 -35.76
C ASN A 238 45.44 -1.14 -35.48
N ASN A 239 44.25 -0.87 -34.97
CA ASN A 239 43.32 -1.88 -34.43
C ASN A 239 44.04 -2.73 -33.37
N THR A 240 44.22 -2.15 -32.20
CA THR A 240 44.84 -2.77 -31.03
C THR A 240 43.73 -3.09 -30.03
N ASN A 241 43.37 -4.35 -29.85
CA ASN A 241 42.45 -4.80 -28.82
C ASN A 241 43.24 -5.52 -27.73
N ILE A 242 43.13 -5.09 -26.47
CA ILE A 242 43.85 -5.68 -25.34
C ILE A 242 42.92 -5.84 -24.15
N THR A 243 42.80 -7.07 -23.66
CA THR A 243 41.91 -7.43 -22.55
C THR A 243 42.70 -8.05 -21.40
N PHE A 244 42.58 -7.48 -20.20
CA PHE A 244 43.02 -8.08 -18.94
C PHE A 244 41.80 -8.41 -18.09
N THR A 245 41.59 -9.69 -17.78
CA THR A 245 40.46 -10.18 -16.97
C THR A 245 40.98 -11.02 -15.79
N ASN A 246 40.57 -10.67 -14.56
CA ASN A 246 40.87 -11.42 -13.32
C ASN A 246 42.38 -11.68 -13.00
N ASN A 247 43.32 -10.93 -13.58
CA ASN A 247 44.75 -11.19 -13.36
C ASN A 247 45.26 -10.59 -12.04
N ASN A 248 46.25 -11.25 -11.41
CA ASN A 248 47.12 -10.65 -10.40
C ASN A 248 48.45 -10.24 -11.08
N ILE A 249 48.78 -8.95 -11.15
CA ILE A 249 49.97 -8.46 -11.84
C ILE A 249 50.83 -7.62 -10.90
N THR A 250 52.10 -7.97 -10.74
CA THR A 250 53.06 -7.27 -9.86
C THR A 250 54.36 -6.91 -10.59
N GLY A 251 54.70 -5.62 -10.59
CA GLY A 251 56.05 -5.13 -10.90
C GLY A 251 56.75 -4.71 -9.61
N THR A 252 57.79 -5.43 -9.18
CA THR A 252 58.39 -5.22 -7.85
C THR A 252 59.47 -4.13 -7.80
N SER A 253 59.78 -3.51 -8.94
CA SER A 253 60.74 -2.39 -9.02
C SER A 253 60.35 -1.33 -10.05
N ASN A 254 59.12 -1.40 -10.56
CA ASN A 254 58.60 -0.48 -11.58
C ASN A 254 57.06 -0.55 -11.64
N TYR A 255 56.45 -0.22 -12.79
CA TYR A 255 55.00 -0.35 -13.00
C TYR A 255 54.48 -1.79 -12.92
N GLY A 256 53.24 -1.96 -12.42
CA GLY A 256 52.52 -3.24 -12.51
C GLY A 256 52.21 -3.59 -13.97
N VAL A 257 51.49 -2.68 -14.66
CA VAL A 257 51.26 -2.73 -16.10
C VAL A 257 51.70 -1.42 -16.74
N TYR A 258 52.52 -1.51 -17.80
CA TYR A 258 52.94 -0.38 -18.63
C TYR A 258 52.46 -0.56 -20.07
N LEU A 259 51.61 0.34 -20.54
CA LEU A 259 51.02 0.33 -21.88
C LEU A 259 51.51 1.56 -22.68
N TYR A 260 52.51 1.36 -23.54
CA TYR A 260 53.06 2.42 -24.39
C TYR A 260 52.56 2.27 -25.82
N THR A 261 51.54 3.06 -26.15
CA THR A 261 50.80 2.99 -27.41
C THR A 261 50.58 4.34 -28.11
N PRO A 262 51.52 5.32 -28.06
CA PRO A 262 51.32 6.61 -28.72
C PRO A 262 51.25 6.49 -30.24
N SER A 263 50.63 7.48 -30.89
CA SER A 263 50.36 7.55 -32.33
C SER A 263 49.50 6.39 -32.89
N SER A 264 48.76 5.68 -32.04
CA SER A 264 47.96 4.52 -32.43
C SER A 264 46.56 4.90 -32.95
N ILE A 265 45.91 3.99 -33.66
CA ILE A 265 44.60 4.20 -34.28
C ILE A 265 43.65 3.03 -33.93
N ASN A 266 42.42 3.35 -33.55
CA ASN A 266 41.37 2.38 -33.18
C ASN A 266 41.81 1.41 -32.06
N SER A 267 42.44 1.93 -31.02
CA SER A 267 42.91 1.11 -29.87
C SER A 267 41.80 0.94 -28.83
N GLN A 268 41.61 -0.26 -28.30
CA GLN A 268 40.65 -0.63 -27.28
C GLN A 268 41.40 -1.35 -26.15
N PHE A 269 41.29 -0.87 -24.91
CA PHE A 269 41.91 -1.50 -23.74
C PHE A 269 40.87 -1.75 -22.67
N THR A 270 40.69 -3.01 -22.27
CA THR A 270 39.70 -3.43 -21.27
C THR A 270 40.42 -4.09 -20.09
N LEU A 271 40.23 -3.56 -18.89
CA LEU A 271 40.74 -4.11 -17.64
C LEU A 271 39.53 -4.43 -16.75
N THR A 272 39.28 -5.69 -16.45
CA THR A 272 38.15 -6.16 -15.63
C THR A 272 38.60 -7.05 -14.47
N ASN A 273 38.18 -6.72 -13.24
CA ASN A 273 38.45 -7.49 -12.01
C ASN A 273 39.94 -7.77 -11.70
N ASN A 274 40.90 -7.02 -12.27
CA ASN A 274 42.33 -7.29 -12.03
C ASN A 274 42.80 -6.71 -10.70
N ASN A 275 43.84 -7.32 -10.13
CA ASN A 275 44.58 -6.85 -8.98
C ASN A 275 46.01 -6.50 -9.42
N ILE A 276 46.32 -5.20 -9.53
CA ILE A 276 47.55 -4.71 -10.17
C ILE A 276 48.38 -3.90 -9.17
N THR A 277 49.64 -4.29 -8.98
CA THR A 277 50.57 -3.69 -8.04
C THR A 277 51.87 -3.24 -8.72
N GLY A 278 52.23 -1.97 -8.58
CA GLY A 278 53.56 -1.44 -8.94
C GLY A 278 54.30 -0.93 -7.71
N THR A 279 55.27 -1.68 -7.18
CA THR A 279 55.88 -1.36 -5.87
C THR A 279 57.00 -0.31 -5.91
N SER A 280 57.31 0.24 -7.09
CA SER A 280 58.23 1.40 -7.21
C SER A 280 57.81 2.39 -8.31
N GLY A 281 56.55 2.32 -8.75
CA GLY A 281 56.01 3.16 -9.83
C GLY A 281 54.49 3.28 -9.73
N SER A 282 53.85 3.63 -10.85
CA SER A 282 52.40 3.58 -11.02
C SER A 282 51.86 2.13 -11.01
N GLY A 283 50.64 1.90 -10.53
CA GLY A 283 49.99 0.58 -10.63
C GLY A 283 49.71 0.23 -12.09
N VAL A 284 49.00 1.12 -12.80
CA VAL A 284 48.90 1.11 -14.27
C VAL A 284 49.38 2.44 -14.84
N TYR A 285 50.26 2.39 -15.83
CA TYR A 285 50.68 3.53 -16.64
C TYR A 285 50.28 3.31 -18.10
N LEU A 286 49.64 4.31 -18.71
CA LEU A 286 49.24 4.28 -20.13
C LEU A 286 49.62 5.59 -20.84
N ASP A 287 50.40 5.46 -21.91
CA ASP A 287 50.62 6.51 -22.92
C ASP A 287 49.83 6.17 -24.20
N ALA A 288 48.84 7.02 -24.49
CA ALA A 288 48.06 7.04 -25.71
C ALA A 288 48.11 8.43 -26.39
N SER A 289 49.22 9.14 -26.22
CA SER A 289 49.44 10.45 -26.85
C SER A 289 49.38 10.37 -28.39
N SER A 290 48.97 11.46 -29.05
CA SER A 290 48.82 11.58 -30.51
C SER A 290 47.95 10.52 -31.20
N SER A 291 47.10 9.82 -30.44
CA SER A 291 46.35 8.64 -30.91
C SER A 291 44.90 8.97 -31.29
N ASN A 292 44.29 8.17 -32.16
CA ASN A 292 42.94 8.41 -32.70
C ASN A 292 41.99 7.26 -32.36
N ASN A 293 40.77 7.59 -31.92
CA ASN A 293 39.72 6.63 -31.57
C ASN A 293 40.17 5.61 -30.50
N VAL A 294 40.75 6.09 -29.40
CA VAL A 294 41.21 5.24 -28.29
C VAL A 294 40.11 5.08 -27.24
N ASN A 295 39.64 3.86 -26.99
CA ASN A 295 38.67 3.57 -25.92
C ASN A 295 39.31 2.74 -24.82
N ILE A 296 39.14 3.15 -23.56
CA ILE A 296 39.73 2.51 -22.38
C ILE A 296 38.64 2.28 -21.32
N THR A 297 38.51 1.05 -20.85
CA THR A 297 37.51 0.65 -19.85
C THR A 297 38.18 -0.08 -18.69
N PHE A 298 38.05 0.45 -17.47
CA PHE A 298 38.46 -0.20 -16.22
C PHE A 298 37.20 -0.50 -15.40
N THR A 299 36.94 -1.77 -15.09
CA THR A 299 35.77 -2.20 -14.31
C THR A 299 36.19 -3.10 -13.14
N ASN A 300 35.77 -2.74 -11.92
CA ASN A 300 36.00 -3.50 -10.67
C ASN A 300 37.48 -3.84 -10.34
N ASN A 301 38.47 -3.12 -10.89
CA ASN A 301 39.89 -3.43 -10.62
C ASN A 301 40.32 -2.92 -9.24
N ASN A 302 41.28 -3.60 -8.63
CA ASN A 302 42.08 -3.09 -7.53
C ASN A 302 43.47 -2.70 -8.07
N VAL A 303 43.82 -1.42 -8.03
CA VAL A 303 45.08 -0.90 -8.57
C VAL A 303 45.84 -0.14 -7.50
N THR A 304 47.04 -0.59 -7.18
CA THR A 304 47.94 0.04 -6.22
C THR A 304 49.30 0.32 -6.87
N GLY A 305 49.74 1.57 -6.85
CA GLY A 305 51.14 1.89 -7.10
C GLY A 305 51.72 2.68 -5.94
N THR A 306 53.00 2.47 -5.65
CA THR A 306 53.65 3.24 -4.59
C THR A 306 53.85 4.70 -4.99
N TYR A 307 54.04 4.97 -6.29
CA TYR A 307 54.02 6.33 -6.82
C TYR A 307 52.59 6.77 -7.11
N GLU A 308 51.90 6.10 -8.04
CA GLU A 308 50.60 6.52 -8.58
C GLU A 308 49.64 5.33 -8.71
N GLY A 309 48.33 5.52 -8.61
CA GLY A 309 47.37 4.44 -8.85
C GLY A 309 47.25 4.15 -10.34
N VAL A 310 46.64 5.09 -11.08
CA VAL A 310 46.53 5.04 -12.55
C VAL A 310 47.02 6.35 -13.17
N TYR A 311 47.93 6.25 -14.14
CA TYR A 311 48.46 7.37 -14.92
C TYR A 311 47.95 7.32 -16.37
N LEU A 312 47.15 8.30 -16.78
CA LEU A 312 46.54 8.40 -18.11
C LEU A 312 47.11 9.60 -18.88
N TYR A 313 48.02 9.32 -19.82
CA TYR A 313 48.67 10.33 -20.66
C TYR A 313 48.09 10.32 -22.08
N THR A 314 47.40 11.40 -22.44
CA THR A 314 46.57 11.47 -23.65
C THR A 314 46.73 12.75 -24.51
N PRO A 315 47.84 13.50 -24.47
CA PRO A 315 47.95 14.75 -25.22
C PRO A 315 47.95 14.52 -26.72
N SER A 316 47.40 15.47 -27.48
CA SER A 316 47.21 15.44 -28.93
C SER A 316 46.34 14.28 -29.45
N SER A 317 45.61 13.56 -28.59
CA SER A 317 44.68 12.52 -29.04
C SER A 317 43.36 13.11 -29.59
N ILE A 318 42.61 12.29 -30.33
CA ILE A 318 41.33 12.69 -30.95
C ILE A 318 40.29 11.57 -30.78
N ASN A 319 39.03 11.95 -30.51
CA ASN A 319 37.87 11.04 -30.38
C ASN A 319 38.09 9.92 -29.34
N SER A 320 38.74 10.20 -28.21
CA SER A 320 39.09 9.17 -27.23
C SER A 320 38.05 9.04 -26.11
N GLN A 321 37.81 7.84 -25.59
CA GLN A 321 36.81 7.56 -24.55
C GLN A 321 37.44 6.79 -23.38
N PHE A 322 37.25 7.26 -22.15
CA PHE A 322 37.81 6.65 -20.95
C PHE A 322 36.69 6.41 -19.95
N THR A 323 36.52 5.17 -19.49
CA THR A 323 35.48 4.79 -18.53
C THR A 323 36.12 4.01 -17.39
N LEU A 324 36.02 4.53 -16.16
CA LEU A 324 36.45 3.86 -14.94
C LEU A 324 35.24 3.67 -14.03
N THR A 325 34.86 2.41 -13.79
CA THR A 325 33.65 2.04 -13.02
C THR A 325 33.99 1.07 -11.88
N ASN A 326 33.54 1.40 -10.66
CA ASN A 326 33.68 0.56 -9.44
C ASN A 326 35.15 0.18 -9.07
N ASN A 327 36.17 0.92 -9.50
CA ASN A 327 37.56 0.55 -9.21
C ASN A 327 38.01 1.06 -7.83
N ASN A 328 38.90 0.31 -7.19
CA ASN A 328 39.70 0.77 -6.04
C ASN A 328 41.09 1.16 -6.55
N ILE A 329 41.49 2.42 -6.38
CA ILE A 329 42.71 2.98 -6.97
C ILE A 329 43.51 3.72 -5.88
N THR A 330 44.76 3.31 -5.66
CA THR A 330 45.66 3.87 -4.63
C THR A 330 47.03 4.23 -5.20
N GLY A 331 47.44 5.49 -5.07
CA GLY A 331 48.80 5.97 -5.39
C GLY A 331 49.50 6.52 -4.14
N THR A 332 50.39 5.75 -3.51
CA THR A 332 50.74 6.00 -2.10
C THR A 332 51.58 7.24 -1.82
N SER A 333 52.23 7.83 -2.84
CA SER A 333 53.08 9.02 -2.66
C SER A 333 52.82 10.17 -3.63
N ASN A 334 52.01 9.96 -4.68
CA ASN A 334 51.68 11.01 -5.66
C ASN A 334 50.18 11.01 -6.05
N TYR A 335 49.80 10.53 -7.23
CA TYR A 335 48.43 10.64 -7.74
C TYR A 335 47.63 9.34 -7.54
N GLY A 336 46.42 9.41 -7.00
CA GLY A 336 45.47 8.29 -7.08
C GLY A 336 45.11 8.02 -8.54
N VAL A 337 44.52 9.02 -9.20
CA VAL A 337 44.46 9.11 -10.66
C VAL A 337 45.15 10.38 -11.14
N TYR A 338 46.06 10.24 -12.11
CA TYR A 338 46.54 11.34 -12.94
C TYR A 338 45.88 11.27 -14.31
N LEU A 339 45.31 12.38 -14.77
CA LEU A 339 44.72 12.52 -16.09
C LEU A 339 45.20 13.82 -16.76
N SER A 340 45.86 13.67 -17.91
CA SER A 340 46.25 14.79 -18.79
C SER A 340 45.54 14.67 -20.15
N PRO A 341 44.37 15.32 -20.31
CA PRO A 341 43.68 15.49 -21.57
C PRO A 341 44.11 16.82 -22.21
N SER A 342 44.96 16.72 -23.23
CA SER A 342 45.25 17.81 -24.17
C SER A 342 44.77 17.41 -25.55
N ASN A 343 43.47 17.08 -25.65
CA ASN A 343 42.91 16.31 -26.75
C ASN A 343 41.61 16.92 -27.29
N ASN A 344 41.13 16.35 -28.40
CA ASN A 344 39.97 16.84 -29.14
C ASN A 344 38.82 15.82 -29.08
N ASN A 345 37.58 16.30 -28.97
CA ASN A 345 36.35 15.50 -29.06
C ASN A 345 36.32 14.27 -28.14
N SER A 346 36.88 14.36 -26.94
CA SER A 346 37.13 13.20 -26.07
C SER A 346 36.24 13.21 -24.82
N GLN A 347 35.98 12.03 -24.24
CA GLN A 347 35.05 11.83 -23.13
C GLN A 347 35.70 11.02 -22.00
N PHE A 348 35.57 11.47 -20.76
CA PHE A 348 36.15 10.83 -19.58
C PHE A 348 35.07 10.63 -18.52
N THR A 349 34.84 9.40 -18.09
CA THR A 349 33.76 9.02 -17.17
C THR A 349 34.31 8.21 -15.99
N PHE A 350 34.06 8.68 -14.78
CA PHE A 350 34.45 8.03 -13.53
C PHE A 350 33.20 7.78 -12.68
N THR A 351 32.83 6.53 -12.44
CA THR A 351 31.61 6.17 -11.72
C THR A 351 31.87 5.20 -10.56
N ASN A 352 31.40 5.53 -9.36
CA ASN A 352 31.50 4.69 -8.15
C ASN A 352 32.94 4.24 -7.76
N ASN A 353 34.00 4.96 -8.16
CA ASN A 353 35.37 4.56 -7.82
C ASN A 353 35.77 5.04 -6.41
N ASN A 354 36.62 4.27 -5.74
CA ASN A 354 37.33 4.70 -4.54
C ASN A 354 38.76 5.06 -4.94
N ILE A 355 39.15 6.34 -4.83
CA ILE A 355 40.42 6.87 -5.32
C ILE A 355 41.19 7.54 -4.18
N THR A 356 42.43 7.10 -3.94
CA THR A 356 43.30 7.59 -2.84
C THR A 356 44.70 7.94 -3.33
N GLY A 357 45.25 9.09 -2.91
CA GLY A 357 46.66 9.44 -3.12
C GLY A 357 47.07 10.74 -2.41
N THR A 358 48.26 11.29 -2.68
CA THR A 358 48.62 12.66 -2.23
C THR A 358 47.71 13.69 -2.92
N TYR A 359 47.41 13.48 -4.20
CA TYR A 359 46.21 14.01 -4.83
C TYR A 359 45.29 12.81 -5.09
N GLY A 360 44.02 12.87 -4.69
CA GLY A 360 43.05 11.83 -5.04
C GLY A 360 42.89 11.78 -6.56
N VAL A 361 42.49 12.89 -7.16
CA VAL A 361 42.52 13.11 -8.62
C VAL A 361 43.35 14.35 -8.94
N TYR A 362 44.30 14.21 -9.87
CA TYR A 362 44.99 15.33 -10.51
C TYR A 362 44.60 15.37 -11.99
N LEU A 363 44.02 16.49 -12.42
CA LEU A 363 43.45 16.68 -13.76
C LEU A 363 44.03 17.94 -14.41
N TYR A 364 44.77 17.76 -15.50
CA TYR A 364 45.48 18.83 -16.21
C TYR A 364 44.99 18.97 -17.65
N ALA A 365 43.83 19.62 -17.82
CA ALA A 365 43.20 19.85 -19.12
C ALA A 365 43.82 21.07 -19.82
N SER A 366 44.97 20.89 -20.48
CA SER A 366 45.65 21.96 -21.22
C SER A 366 45.38 21.86 -22.71
N SER A 367 44.93 22.93 -23.37
CA SER A 367 44.57 22.96 -24.80
C SER A 367 43.55 21.88 -25.22
N SER A 368 42.61 21.52 -24.32
CA SER A 368 41.50 20.61 -24.64
C SER A 368 40.44 21.29 -25.51
N ASN A 369 39.78 20.54 -26.40
CA ASN A 369 38.72 21.08 -27.28
C ASN A 369 37.56 20.09 -27.44
N ASN A 370 36.32 20.52 -27.15
CA ASN A 370 35.15 19.65 -27.10
C ASN A 370 35.33 18.44 -26.17
N VAL A 371 35.88 18.65 -24.96
CA VAL A 371 36.15 17.57 -23.99
C VAL A 371 35.12 17.60 -22.86
N ASN A 372 34.57 16.44 -22.53
CA ASN A 372 33.68 16.26 -21.37
C ASN A 372 34.34 15.33 -20.35
N ILE A 373 34.35 15.74 -19.08
CA ILE A 373 34.88 14.96 -17.96
C ILE A 373 33.83 14.88 -16.86
N THR A 374 33.32 13.68 -16.60
CA THR A 374 32.24 13.42 -15.64
C THR A 374 32.70 12.50 -14.50
N PHE A 375 32.52 12.93 -13.26
CA PHE A 375 32.71 12.16 -12.03
C PHE A 375 31.37 11.99 -11.32
N THR A 376 30.89 10.75 -11.15
CA THR A 376 29.62 10.43 -10.49
C THR A 376 29.81 9.42 -9.34
N ASN A 377 29.28 9.73 -8.16
CA ASN A 377 29.28 8.86 -6.97
C ASN A 377 30.68 8.36 -6.50
N ASN A 378 31.78 9.04 -6.83
CA ASN A 378 33.13 8.58 -6.44
C ASN A 378 33.46 9.01 -5.01
N ASN A 379 34.29 8.21 -4.32
CA ASN A 379 34.94 8.58 -3.07
C ASN A 379 36.40 8.93 -3.37
N ILE A 380 36.76 10.20 -3.26
CA ILE A 380 38.07 10.74 -3.66
C ILE A 380 38.76 11.33 -2.42
N THR A 381 39.90 10.77 -2.02
CA THR A 381 40.63 11.17 -0.81
C THR A 381 42.10 11.47 -1.12
N GLY A 382 42.64 12.55 -0.55
CA GLY A 382 44.09 12.77 -0.55
C GLY A 382 44.55 13.91 0.35
N THR A 383 45.79 14.37 0.21
CA THR A 383 46.17 15.69 0.75
C THR A 383 45.33 16.76 0.06
N TYR A 384 45.24 16.66 -1.27
CA TYR A 384 44.26 17.32 -2.12
C TYR A 384 43.21 16.28 -2.54
N GLY A 385 41.91 16.62 -2.47
CA GLY A 385 40.85 15.73 -2.97
C GLY A 385 40.87 15.67 -4.50
N VAL A 386 40.39 16.73 -5.13
CA VAL A 386 40.50 16.98 -6.58
C VAL A 386 41.34 18.22 -6.81
N TYR A 387 42.32 18.13 -7.72
CA TYR A 387 43.12 19.27 -8.20
C TYR A 387 42.96 19.37 -9.72
N LEU A 388 42.22 20.38 -10.18
CA LEU A 388 41.83 20.56 -11.57
C LEU A 388 42.42 21.88 -12.11
N VAL A 389 43.22 21.76 -13.17
CA VAL A 389 43.72 22.91 -13.94
C VAL A 389 43.23 22.78 -15.38
N SER A 390 42.58 23.84 -15.88
CA SER A 390 42.15 23.96 -17.27
C SER A 390 42.83 25.17 -17.92
N LEU A 391 43.77 24.92 -18.83
CA LEU A 391 44.53 25.95 -19.54
C LEU A 391 44.09 25.98 -21.00
N THR A 392 43.74 27.15 -21.54
CA THR A 392 43.40 27.36 -22.96
C THR A 392 42.39 26.35 -23.55
N SER A 393 41.53 25.77 -22.70
CA SER A 393 40.51 24.81 -23.11
C SER A 393 39.33 25.49 -23.79
N ILE A 394 38.74 24.80 -24.77
CA ILE A 394 37.67 25.33 -25.63
C ILE A 394 36.46 24.39 -25.62
N ASN A 395 35.24 24.92 -25.54
CA ASN A 395 33.97 24.17 -25.60
C ASN A 395 33.93 22.91 -24.70
N SER A 396 34.46 23.00 -23.47
CA SER A 396 34.73 21.83 -22.63
C SER A 396 33.95 21.87 -21.31
N GLN A 397 33.49 20.71 -20.84
CA GLN A 397 32.60 20.54 -19.70
C GLN A 397 33.21 19.63 -18.64
N PHE A 398 33.05 19.99 -17.36
CA PHE A 398 33.60 19.27 -16.22
C PHE A 398 32.51 19.11 -15.15
N THR A 399 31.96 17.89 -15.03
CA THR A 399 30.79 17.59 -14.22
C THR A 399 31.14 16.71 -13.03
N PHE A 400 30.75 17.12 -11.82
CA PHE A 400 30.92 16.37 -10.59
C PHE A 400 29.56 16.20 -9.90
N THR A 401 29.04 14.97 -9.81
CA THR A 401 27.73 14.67 -9.22
C THR A 401 27.82 13.63 -8.10
N ASN A 402 27.24 13.94 -6.94
CA ASN A 402 27.15 13.04 -5.77
C ASN A 402 28.51 12.50 -5.23
N ASN A 403 29.65 13.15 -5.48
CA ASN A 403 30.95 12.64 -5.04
C ASN A 403 31.24 13.02 -3.58
N ASN A 404 31.93 12.13 -2.85
CA ASN A 404 32.59 12.48 -1.59
C ASN A 404 34.05 12.84 -1.89
N ILE A 405 34.44 14.10 -1.66
CA ILE A 405 35.76 14.63 -1.99
C ILE A 405 36.42 15.17 -0.71
N THR A 406 37.54 14.56 -0.29
CA THR A 406 38.25 14.90 0.95
C THR A 406 39.72 15.25 0.71
N GLY A 407 40.05 16.53 0.86
CA GLY A 407 41.38 17.01 1.18
C GLY A 407 41.62 16.87 2.69
N THR A 408 42.59 16.03 3.06
CA THR A 408 42.92 15.67 4.45
C THR A 408 43.88 16.65 5.14
N SER A 409 44.68 17.35 4.33
CA SER A 409 45.69 18.32 4.79
C SER A 409 45.78 19.56 3.88
N SER A 410 45.12 19.55 2.72
CA SER A 410 44.98 20.67 1.79
C SER A 410 43.56 20.75 1.22
N TYR A 411 43.41 21.26 -0.01
CA TYR A 411 42.12 21.61 -0.62
C TYR A 411 41.21 20.40 -0.87
N GLY A 412 39.91 20.56 -0.64
CA GLY A 412 38.90 19.57 -1.04
C GLY A 412 38.81 19.51 -2.56
N VAL A 413 38.39 20.62 -3.17
CA VAL A 413 38.54 20.88 -4.61
C VAL A 413 39.41 22.13 -4.78
N TYR A 414 40.47 22.01 -5.57
CA TYR A 414 41.16 23.14 -6.18
C TYR A 414 40.82 23.18 -7.67
N LEU A 415 40.39 24.34 -8.15
CA LEU A 415 39.91 24.53 -9.50
C LEU A 415 40.51 25.82 -10.09
N SER A 416 41.29 25.68 -11.16
CA SER A 416 41.98 26.80 -11.80
C SER A 416 41.74 26.84 -13.30
N THR A 417 41.26 27.96 -13.82
CA THR A 417 41.05 28.18 -15.25
C THR A 417 41.87 29.36 -15.76
N ILE A 418 42.61 29.18 -16.84
CA ILE A 418 43.44 30.22 -17.46
C ILE A 418 43.20 30.25 -18.97
N ASP A 419 42.82 31.42 -19.50
CA ASP A 419 42.62 31.68 -20.94
C ASP A 419 41.63 30.72 -21.66
N GLY A 420 40.67 30.14 -20.92
CA GLY A 420 39.64 29.23 -21.47
C GLY A 420 38.51 29.95 -22.21
N ASN A 421 37.85 29.25 -23.14
CA ASN A 421 36.80 29.80 -24.00
C ASN A 421 35.58 28.84 -24.13
N ASN A 422 34.39 29.23 -23.67
CA ASN A 422 33.22 28.33 -23.53
C ASN A 422 33.57 27.10 -22.66
N VAL A 423 33.79 27.30 -21.36
CA VAL A 423 34.18 26.21 -20.45
C VAL A 423 33.27 26.18 -19.23
N GLU A 424 32.67 25.03 -18.95
CA GLU A 424 31.64 24.84 -17.91
C GLU A 424 32.13 23.90 -16.80
N PHE A 425 31.93 24.27 -15.55
CA PHE A 425 32.25 23.48 -14.36
C PHE A 425 31.02 23.33 -13.47
N THR A 426 30.42 22.14 -13.46
CA THR A 426 29.13 21.89 -12.79
C THR A 426 29.30 20.87 -11.65
N PHE A 427 29.10 21.32 -10.42
CA PHE A 427 29.19 20.54 -9.19
C PHE A 427 27.81 20.43 -8.55
N THR A 428 27.24 19.23 -8.51
CA THR A 428 25.90 18.98 -7.97
C THR A 428 25.91 17.90 -6.88
N ASN A 429 25.26 18.16 -5.73
CA ASN A 429 25.09 17.20 -4.62
C ASN A 429 26.40 16.63 -4.02
N ASN A 430 27.56 17.25 -4.22
CA ASN A 430 28.82 16.72 -3.70
C ASN A 430 29.00 17.04 -2.21
N ASN A 431 29.80 16.23 -1.53
CA ASN A 431 30.28 16.45 -0.17
C ASN A 431 31.79 16.75 -0.25
N ILE A 432 32.16 18.01 -0.09
CA ILE A 432 33.50 18.54 -0.34
C ILE A 432 34.11 19.05 0.97
N LYS A 433 35.18 18.40 1.43
CA LYS A 433 35.90 18.75 2.66
C LYS A 433 37.36 19.04 2.37
N GLY A 434 37.89 20.12 2.93
CA GLY A 434 39.32 20.46 2.89
C GLY A 434 39.77 21.19 4.16
N THR A 435 41.05 21.10 4.52
CA THR A 435 41.53 21.53 5.86
C THR A 435 42.33 22.83 5.90
N PRO A 436 42.51 23.52 4.76
CA PRO A 436 42.39 24.98 4.78
C PRO A 436 41.20 25.46 3.96
N ARG A 437 40.89 24.87 2.80
CA ARG A 437 39.83 25.35 1.88
C ARG A 437 38.96 24.19 1.41
N GLY A 438 37.63 24.29 1.54
CA GLY A 438 36.69 23.32 0.98
C GLY A 438 36.75 23.33 -0.54
N VAL A 439 36.34 24.47 -1.13
CA VAL A 439 36.56 24.80 -2.55
C VAL A 439 37.52 25.99 -2.65
N ASP A 440 38.51 25.90 -3.54
CA ASP A 440 39.40 26.99 -3.94
C ASP A 440 39.26 27.20 -5.46
N LEU A 441 38.78 28.38 -5.86
CA LEU A 441 38.42 28.71 -7.23
C LEU A 441 39.25 29.88 -7.76
N THR A 442 40.15 29.57 -8.70
CA THR A 442 41.03 30.50 -9.41
C THR A 442 40.55 30.75 -10.85
N VAL A 443 40.26 31.99 -11.23
CA VAL A 443 39.78 32.34 -12.58
C VAL A 443 40.61 33.45 -13.21
N VAL A 444 41.26 33.14 -14.35
CA VAL A 444 42.18 34.05 -15.05
C VAL A 444 41.83 34.16 -16.53
N ARG A 445 41.42 35.36 -16.97
CA ARG A 445 41.24 35.74 -18.39
C ARG A 445 40.35 34.80 -19.23
N GLY A 446 39.35 34.15 -18.61
CA GLY A 446 38.39 33.31 -19.33
C GLY A 446 37.41 34.14 -20.18
N ASN A 447 36.96 33.58 -21.30
CA ASN A 447 35.83 34.08 -22.10
C ASN A 447 34.68 33.06 -22.03
N ASN A 448 33.51 33.47 -21.55
CA ASN A 448 32.37 32.56 -21.32
C ASN A 448 32.80 31.30 -20.53
N VAL A 449 33.34 31.51 -19.32
CA VAL A 449 33.71 30.43 -18.39
C VAL A 449 32.73 30.47 -17.21
N GLU A 450 32.06 29.34 -16.98
CA GLU A 450 30.94 29.20 -16.06
C GLU A 450 31.23 28.17 -14.97
N PHE A 451 30.84 28.49 -13.73
CA PHE A 451 30.98 27.63 -12.57
C PHE A 451 29.65 27.57 -11.81
N THR A 452 29.04 26.40 -11.76
CA THR A 452 27.75 26.18 -11.11
C THR A 452 27.90 25.15 -10.01
N PHE A 453 27.71 25.58 -8.76
CA PHE A 453 27.67 24.74 -7.57
C PHE A 453 26.22 24.68 -7.07
N THR A 454 25.58 23.52 -7.15
CA THR A 454 24.20 23.30 -6.71
C THR A 454 24.10 22.25 -5.61
N ASN A 455 23.49 22.58 -4.47
CA ASN A 455 23.19 21.63 -3.38
C ASN A 455 24.41 20.84 -2.86
N ASN A 456 25.60 21.44 -2.87
CA ASN A 456 26.81 20.80 -2.32
C ASN A 456 26.94 21.10 -0.82
N ASN A 457 27.46 20.14 -0.06
CA ASN A 457 28.00 20.39 1.28
C ASN A 457 29.49 20.72 1.13
N ILE A 458 29.91 21.92 1.53
CA ILE A 458 31.27 22.42 1.40
C ILE A 458 31.79 22.77 2.79
N THR A 459 32.98 22.29 3.18
CA THR A 459 33.53 22.52 4.52
C THR A 459 35.04 22.73 4.52
N GLY A 460 35.50 23.77 5.22
CA GLY A 460 36.92 23.97 5.54
C GLY A 460 37.17 25.15 6.50
N THR A 461 38.43 25.50 6.74
CA THR A 461 38.78 26.72 7.50
C THR A 461 38.30 27.97 6.76
N TYR A 462 38.40 27.93 5.44
CA TYR A 462 37.62 28.68 4.47
C TYR A 462 36.65 27.68 3.81
N GLY A 463 35.35 27.95 3.80
CA GLY A 463 34.39 27.09 3.10
C GLY A 463 34.62 27.15 1.59
N VAL A 464 34.39 28.33 1.02
CA VAL A 464 34.77 28.71 -0.35
C VAL A 464 35.85 29.81 -0.31
N TYR A 465 36.89 29.66 -1.13
CA TYR A 465 37.88 30.68 -1.41
C TYR A 465 37.81 31.07 -2.89
N LEU A 466 37.51 32.33 -3.18
CA LEU A 466 37.30 32.88 -4.51
C LEU A 466 38.44 33.82 -4.91
N TYR A 467 39.10 33.55 -6.03
CA TYR A 467 40.28 34.27 -6.49
C TYR A 467 40.20 34.53 -8.00
N ALA A 468 39.60 35.64 -8.40
CA ALA A 468 39.37 35.97 -9.80
C ALA A 468 40.09 37.24 -10.27
N TYR A 469 40.50 37.20 -11.54
CA TYR A 469 41.21 38.25 -12.29
C TYR A 469 40.36 38.86 -13.42
N SER A 470 39.03 38.65 -13.42
CA SER A 470 38.14 38.99 -14.54
C SER A 470 36.98 39.91 -14.15
N ASN A 471 36.66 40.83 -15.07
CA ASN A 471 35.57 41.81 -14.99
C ASN A 471 34.23 41.27 -15.53
N ASN A 472 34.14 39.96 -15.81
CA ASN A 472 32.94 39.23 -16.23
C ASN A 472 33.17 37.75 -15.89
N ASN A 473 32.85 37.33 -14.66
CA ASN A 473 32.78 35.91 -14.32
C ASN A 473 31.35 35.41 -14.53
N ASN A 474 31.13 34.10 -14.51
CA ASN A 474 29.80 33.52 -14.29
C ASN A 474 29.93 32.42 -13.23
N ILE A 475 29.83 32.81 -11.95
CA ILE A 475 30.02 31.91 -10.81
C ILE A 475 28.75 31.92 -9.97
N THR A 476 28.02 30.80 -9.96
CA THR A 476 26.77 30.62 -9.21
C THR A 476 26.90 29.52 -8.17
N PHE A 477 26.64 29.87 -6.91
CA PHE A 477 26.40 28.96 -5.80
C PHE A 477 24.90 29.00 -5.48
N ASN A 478 24.16 27.93 -5.81
CA ASN A 478 22.74 27.78 -5.47
C ASN A 478 22.52 26.64 -4.44
N GLU A 479 21.72 26.88 -3.41
CA GLU A 479 21.26 25.86 -2.44
C GLU A 479 22.38 25.09 -1.69
N ASN A 480 23.62 25.58 -1.67
CA ASN A 480 24.74 24.88 -1.02
C ASN A 480 24.72 25.10 0.51
N ASN A 481 25.31 24.16 1.25
CA ASN A 481 25.65 24.32 2.65
C ASN A 481 27.17 24.58 2.76
N ILE A 482 27.56 25.82 3.00
CA ILE A 482 28.96 26.28 3.01
C ILE A 482 29.36 26.58 4.46
N THR A 483 30.15 25.69 5.06
CA THR A 483 30.65 25.84 6.44
C THR A 483 32.14 26.23 6.45
N GLY A 484 32.44 27.30 7.19
CA GLY A 484 33.76 27.89 7.35
C GLY A 484 34.21 27.99 8.82
N GLY A 485 35.52 27.93 9.02
CA GLY A 485 36.15 28.33 10.29
C GLY A 485 36.22 29.86 10.40
N SER A 486 37.27 30.44 9.82
CA SER A 486 37.51 31.88 9.80
C SER A 486 36.61 32.63 8.81
N TYR A 487 36.23 31.99 7.70
CA TYR A 487 35.34 32.55 6.70
C TYR A 487 34.49 31.45 6.07
N ALA A 488 33.18 31.62 5.95
CA ALA A 488 32.36 30.71 5.15
C ALA A 488 32.65 30.90 3.65
N VAL A 489 32.65 32.16 3.20
CA VAL A 489 33.12 32.58 1.89
C VAL A 489 34.20 33.64 2.06
N TYR A 490 35.35 33.48 1.42
CA TYR A 490 36.38 34.50 1.33
C TYR A 490 36.63 34.87 -0.13
N VAL A 491 36.53 36.16 -0.43
CA VAL A 491 36.60 36.70 -1.78
C VAL A 491 37.82 37.60 -1.90
N TYR A 492 38.76 37.19 -2.74
CA TYR A 492 39.99 37.93 -3.03
C TYR A 492 39.99 38.39 -4.49
N PRO A 493 39.30 39.51 -4.81
CA PRO A 493 39.26 40.05 -6.17
C PRO A 493 40.58 40.70 -6.56
N THR A 494 40.97 40.58 -7.82
CA THR A 494 42.23 41.12 -8.34
C THR A 494 42.07 41.73 -9.73
N GLY A 495 42.91 42.71 -10.06
CA GLY A 495 42.76 43.54 -11.25
C GLY A 495 42.08 44.87 -10.90
N ASN A 496 41.29 45.41 -11.84
CA ASN A 496 40.62 46.71 -11.68
C ASN A 496 39.12 46.58 -11.36
N PHE A 497 38.46 45.52 -11.84
CA PHE A 497 37.04 45.24 -11.57
C PHE A 497 36.82 43.74 -11.34
N PHE A 498 35.77 43.39 -10.60
CA PHE A 498 35.38 42.02 -10.28
C PHE A 498 33.86 41.91 -10.21
N SER A 499 33.29 40.95 -10.94
CA SER A 499 31.84 40.86 -11.14
C SER A 499 31.35 39.49 -11.61
N GLY A 500 30.03 39.28 -11.61
CA GLY A 500 29.40 38.08 -12.17
C GLY A 500 29.35 36.91 -11.19
N ILE A 501 29.00 37.21 -9.93
CA ILE A 501 28.98 36.24 -8.82
C ILE A 501 27.58 36.20 -8.21
N ARG A 502 27.04 34.99 -8.01
CA ARG A 502 25.68 34.77 -7.48
C ARG A 502 25.71 33.74 -6.36
N PHE A 503 25.33 34.16 -5.15
CA PHE A 503 25.04 33.30 -4.01
C PHE A 503 23.52 33.31 -3.79
N LEU A 504 22.86 32.23 -4.18
CA LEU A 504 21.41 32.05 -4.17
C LEU A 504 21.03 30.93 -3.19
N ASN A 505 20.08 31.18 -2.28
CA ASN A 505 19.43 30.15 -1.46
C ASN A 505 20.37 29.27 -0.59
N ASN A 506 21.62 29.69 -0.35
CA ASN A 506 22.60 28.89 0.38
C ASN A 506 22.41 28.99 1.90
N THR A 507 22.83 27.96 2.62
CA THR A 507 23.19 28.07 4.04
C THR A 507 24.69 28.38 4.13
N ILE A 508 25.06 29.48 4.78
CA ILE A 508 26.43 29.99 4.86
C ILE A 508 26.76 30.14 6.35
N ASN A 509 27.71 29.37 6.85
CA ASN A 509 27.96 29.21 8.28
C ASN A 509 29.44 29.44 8.64
N ALA A 510 29.75 30.60 9.21
CA ALA A 510 31.09 30.96 9.68
C ALA A 510 31.19 30.78 11.20
N THR A 511 31.83 29.69 11.63
CA THR A 511 31.83 29.28 13.04
C THR A 511 32.65 30.19 13.97
N SER A 512 33.66 30.89 13.45
CA SER A 512 34.56 31.75 14.26
C SER A 512 34.98 33.05 13.56
N GLY A 513 34.21 33.54 12.59
CA GLY A 513 34.56 34.71 11.78
C GLY A 513 33.44 35.14 10.83
N ASP A 514 33.79 35.65 9.66
CA ASP A 514 32.83 36.33 8.77
C ASP A 514 32.11 35.38 7.80
N GLY A 515 30.83 35.64 7.53
CA GLY A 515 30.05 34.93 6.51
C GLY A 515 30.66 35.13 5.12
N PHE A 516 30.85 36.40 4.73
CA PHE A 516 31.64 36.82 3.58
C PHE A 516 32.76 37.78 4.01
N GLY A 517 34.02 37.39 3.79
CA GLY A 517 35.17 38.29 3.96
C GLY A 517 35.77 38.72 2.62
N PHE A 518 35.97 40.02 2.40
CA PHE A 518 36.57 40.57 1.18
C PHE A 518 37.93 41.21 1.47
N SER A 519 38.96 40.90 0.66
CA SER A 519 40.26 41.57 0.73
C SER A 519 41.00 41.56 -0.60
N THR A 520 41.89 42.51 -0.85
CA THR A 520 42.61 42.62 -2.13
C THR A 520 43.99 43.25 -1.94
N GLY A 521 44.83 43.22 -2.98
CA GLY A 521 46.16 43.85 -3.00
C GLY A 521 46.21 45.23 -3.68
N SER A 522 45.09 45.71 -4.23
CA SER A 522 45.00 46.98 -4.97
C SER A 522 43.59 47.57 -4.89
N VAL A 523 43.42 48.83 -5.31
CA VAL A 523 42.07 49.41 -5.51
C VAL A 523 41.29 48.57 -6.53
N ILE A 524 40.03 48.26 -6.22
CA ILE A 524 39.15 47.38 -7.01
C ILE A 524 37.72 47.95 -7.10
N GLY A 525 37.05 47.76 -8.24
CA GLY A 525 35.60 47.90 -8.36
C GLY A 525 34.90 46.55 -8.24
N VAL A 526 33.88 46.43 -7.38
CA VAL A 526 33.03 45.23 -7.26
C VAL A 526 31.63 45.56 -7.78
N SER A 527 31.11 44.77 -8.73
CA SER A 527 29.76 44.94 -9.32
C SER A 527 29.11 43.59 -9.70
N ASP A 528 27.79 43.52 -9.93
CA ASP A 528 27.06 42.25 -10.21
C ASP A 528 27.49 41.08 -9.30
N PHE A 529 27.58 41.38 -8.00
CA PHE A 529 27.76 40.41 -6.93
C PHE A 529 26.44 40.36 -6.15
N ILE A 530 25.72 39.25 -6.28
CA ILE A 530 24.36 39.07 -5.75
C ILE A 530 24.37 38.03 -4.64
N VAL A 531 23.78 38.38 -3.50
CA VAL A 531 23.54 37.49 -2.36
C VAL A 531 22.04 37.54 -2.07
N ARG A 532 21.29 36.50 -2.46
CA ARG A 532 19.82 36.46 -2.33
C ARG A 532 19.28 35.13 -1.80
N GLY A 533 18.29 35.18 -0.91
CA GLY A 533 17.63 33.98 -0.37
C GLY A 533 18.48 33.17 0.62
N ASN A 534 19.67 33.65 1.03
CA ASN A 534 20.59 32.87 1.85
C ASN A 534 20.26 32.99 3.34
N THR A 535 20.55 31.93 4.11
CA THR A 535 20.72 32.05 5.56
C THR A 535 22.21 32.16 5.88
N ILE A 536 22.62 33.24 6.54
CA ILE A 536 24.01 33.54 6.87
C ILE A 536 24.17 33.55 8.40
N TYR A 537 24.91 32.57 8.93
CA TYR A 537 25.34 32.50 10.32
C TYR A 537 26.80 32.97 10.42
N ALA A 538 27.05 33.99 11.23
CA ALA A 538 28.39 34.54 11.53
C ALA A 538 28.40 35.17 12.93
N GLU A 539 27.93 34.42 13.94
CA GLU A 539 27.69 34.92 15.31
C GLU A 539 28.90 35.59 15.97
N ASN A 540 30.11 35.18 15.58
CA ASN A 540 31.38 35.70 16.09
C ASN A 540 32.04 36.76 15.19
N GLY A 541 31.38 37.18 14.09
CA GLY A 541 31.94 38.06 13.08
C GLY A 541 30.88 38.85 12.31
N ALA A 542 31.21 39.27 11.09
CA ALA A 542 30.30 39.99 10.22
C ALA A 542 29.56 39.06 9.23
N GLY A 543 28.32 39.39 8.88
CA GLY A 543 27.62 38.73 7.77
C GLY A 543 28.34 38.99 6.45
N LEU A 544 28.67 40.25 6.17
CA LEU A 544 29.54 40.66 5.06
C LEU A 544 30.56 41.73 5.51
N ASN A 545 31.85 41.51 5.23
CA ASN A 545 32.96 42.36 5.64
C ASN A 545 33.81 42.84 4.47
N PHE A 546 33.78 44.14 4.18
CA PHE A 546 34.57 44.78 3.13
C PHE A 546 35.80 45.54 3.66
N THR A 547 36.10 45.50 4.97
CA THR A 547 37.21 46.29 5.54
C THR A 547 38.61 45.82 5.13
N GLY A 548 38.72 44.65 4.49
CA GLY A 548 39.98 44.16 3.91
C GLY A 548 40.32 44.75 2.54
N LEU A 549 39.49 45.64 1.98
CA LEU A 549 39.72 46.30 0.69
C LEU A 549 40.63 47.53 0.80
N PHE A 550 41.32 47.87 -0.30
CA PHE A 550 42.16 49.07 -0.36
C PHE A 550 41.32 50.36 -0.44
N ALA A 551 41.74 51.41 0.27
CA ALA A 551 41.08 52.71 0.25
C ALA A 551 40.95 53.27 -1.18
N GLY A 552 39.74 53.68 -1.56
CA GLY A 552 39.40 54.06 -2.93
C GLY A 552 38.80 52.94 -3.79
N SER A 553 38.65 51.72 -3.25
CA SER A 553 37.84 50.66 -3.85
C SER A 553 36.35 51.02 -3.82
N LEU A 554 35.60 50.60 -4.83
CA LEU A 554 34.19 50.90 -5.03
C LEU A 554 33.38 49.60 -5.04
N VAL A 555 32.26 49.56 -4.32
CA VAL A 555 31.50 48.33 -4.07
C VAL A 555 30.00 48.56 -4.34
N ASN A 556 29.51 47.89 -5.38
CA ASN A 556 28.13 47.91 -5.88
C ASN A 556 27.58 46.47 -5.86
N VAL A 557 27.06 46.04 -4.71
CA VAL A 557 26.54 44.69 -4.51
C VAL A 557 25.03 44.70 -4.28
N THR A 558 24.37 43.56 -4.53
CA THR A 558 22.94 43.38 -4.29
C THR A 558 22.74 42.28 -3.27
N VAL A 559 22.52 42.66 -2.02
CA VAL A 559 22.32 41.74 -0.89
C VAL A 559 20.89 41.91 -0.42
N GLU A 560 20.00 41.00 -0.78
CA GLU A 560 18.55 41.17 -0.57
C GLU A 560 17.88 39.85 -0.22
N TYR A 561 16.81 39.86 0.57
CA TYR A 561 16.06 38.64 0.94
C TYR A 561 16.91 37.57 1.63
N ASN A 562 17.86 37.95 2.49
CA ASN A 562 18.64 37.02 3.31
C ASN A 562 18.23 37.08 4.79
N ARG A 563 18.46 35.99 5.52
CA ARG A 563 18.37 35.90 6.99
C ARG A 563 19.79 35.91 7.55
N ILE A 564 20.21 37.02 8.14
CA ILE A 564 21.60 37.29 8.53
C ILE A 564 21.72 37.35 10.06
N ILE A 565 22.27 36.30 10.65
CA ILE A 565 22.48 36.15 12.10
C ILE A 565 23.99 36.27 12.38
N SER A 566 24.41 37.44 12.84
CA SER A 566 25.83 37.76 13.00
C SER A 566 26.06 38.80 14.09
N LEU A 567 27.32 38.99 14.52
CA LEU A 567 27.67 40.08 15.45
C LEU A 567 27.43 41.44 14.76
N VAL A 568 27.98 41.59 13.56
CA VAL A 568 27.79 42.73 12.64
C VAL A 568 27.04 42.24 11.39
N GLY A 569 26.00 42.92 10.95
CA GLY A 569 25.30 42.58 9.70
C GLY A 569 26.20 42.78 8.47
N VAL A 570 26.61 44.03 8.24
CA VAL A 570 27.54 44.40 7.17
C VAL A 570 28.46 45.56 7.58
N ASN A 571 29.71 45.52 7.14
CA ASN A 571 30.61 46.67 7.17
C ASN A 571 31.18 46.97 5.77
N ILE A 572 30.67 48.04 5.15
CA ILE A 572 31.05 48.57 3.82
C ILE A 572 31.61 50.02 3.93
N THR A 573 32.02 50.42 5.14
CA THR A 573 32.42 51.79 5.48
C THR A 573 33.57 52.29 4.61
N SER A 574 33.33 53.38 3.88
CA SER A 574 34.26 54.01 2.90
C SER A 574 34.42 53.31 1.54
N TYR A 575 33.62 52.28 1.25
CA TYR A 575 33.70 51.52 -0.01
C TYR A 575 32.40 51.49 -0.83
N ASN A 576 31.25 51.85 -0.24
CA ASN A 576 29.95 51.77 -0.90
C ASN A 576 29.85 52.69 -2.14
N ASP A 577 29.49 52.11 -3.28
CA ASP A 577 29.23 52.77 -4.56
C ASP A 577 27.88 52.27 -5.13
N ASN A 578 26.78 52.73 -4.52
CA ASN A 578 25.41 52.35 -4.88
C ASN A 578 25.12 50.84 -4.73
N SER A 579 25.51 50.23 -3.60
CA SER A 579 25.02 48.90 -3.21
C SER A 579 23.55 48.92 -2.73
N SER A 580 22.85 47.79 -2.85
CA SER A 580 21.56 47.50 -2.22
C SER A 580 21.73 46.50 -1.07
N PHE A 581 21.14 46.83 0.08
CA PHE A 581 21.06 45.96 1.26
C PHE A 581 19.62 45.85 1.81
N ASP A 582 18.63 46.17 0.97
CA ASP A 582 17.22 46.17 1.34
C ASP A 582 16.62 44.75 1.41
N TYR A 583 15.45 44.61 2.02
CA TYR A 583 14.67 43.38 2.16
C TYR A 583 15.41 42.23 2.87
N ASN A 584 16.38 42.51 3.74
CA ASN A 584 16.99 41.49 4.60
C ASN A 584 16.34 41.45 5.99
N TRP A 585 16.46 40.30 6.67
CA TRP A 585 16.30 40.17 8.11
C TRP A 585 17.67 40.07 8.77
N TRP A 586 17.91 40.86 9.82
CA TRP A 586 19.23 41.05 10.44
C TRP A 586 19.39 40.39 11.82
N GLY A 587 18.47 39.47 12.17
CA GLY A 587 18.42 38.79 13.47
C GLY A 587 17.85 39.63 14.62
N VAL A 588 17.60 40.93 14.38
CA VAL A 588 17.10 41.94 15.32
C VAL A 588 16.30 43.01 14.57
N ASP A 589 15.39 43.68 15.27
CA ASP A 589 14.63 44.82 14.73
C ASP A 589 15.44 46.13 14.73
N ASP A 590 16.28 46.37 15.76
CA ASP A 590 17.19 47.51 15.79
C ASP A 590 18.51 47.17 15.09
N ILE A 591 18.60 47.61 13.84
CA ILE A 591 19.75 47.41 12.96
C ILE A 591 20.87 48.47 13.14
N ALA A 592 20.71 49.47 14.01
CA ALA A 592 21.64 50.60 14.12
C ALA A 592 23.08 50.19 14.52
N ASN A 593 23.23 49.03 15.16
CA ASN A 593 24.53 48.43 15.51
C ASN A 593 24.92 47.24 14.61
N LYS A 594 24.17 46.99 13.52
CA LYS A 594 24.41 45.91 12.55
C LYS A 594 24.96 46.40 11.22
N ILE A 595 24.63 47.61 10.78
CA ILE A 595 24.93 48.08 9.43
C ILE A 595 25.88 49.29 9.50
N PHE A 596 27.04 49.21 8.83
CA PHE A 596 28.04 50.27 8.82
C PHE A 596 28.48 50.63 7.40
N GLY A 597 28.35 51.91 7.03
CA GLY A 597 28.77 52.44 5.72
C GLY A 597 27.67 52.51 4.64
N ILE A 598 26.44 52.11 4.97
CA ILE A 598 25.27 52.15 4.11
C ILE A 598 24.01 52.23 4.98
N ASP A 599 22.93 52.81 4.46
CA ASP A 599 21.59 52.79 5.05
C ASP A 599 20.69 51.84 4.25
N THR A 600 19.73 51.18 4.91
CA THR A 600 18.66 50.42 4.24
C THR A 600 17.38 51.27 4.22
N ASN A 601 16.72 51.37 3.07
CA ASN A 601 15.38 51.94 2.96
C ASN A 601 14.36 50.99 3.61
N ASN A 602 14.42 49.72 3.20
CA ASN A 602 13.46 48.68 3.56
C ASN A 602 14.19 47.47 4.15
N HIS A 603 13.80 47.01 5.33
CA HIS A 603 14.25 45.74 5.90
C HIS A 603 13.11 45.09 6.70
N TYR A 604 13.18 43.77 6.88
CA TYR A 604 12.17 43.05 7.65
C TYR A 604 12.38 43.26 9.15
N ILE A 605 11.28 43.37 9.89
CA ILE A 605 11.20 43.43 11.35
C ILE A 605 10.11 42.48 11.86
N LEU A 606 10.30 41.95 13.07
CA LEU A 606 9.29 41.20 13.80
C LEU A 606 8.30 42.18 14.44
N ASN A 607 7.18 42.44 13.77
CA ASN A 607 6.19 43.41 14.24
C ASN A 607 4.77 42.97 13.88
N ILE A 608 4.04 42.50 14.90
CA ILE A 608 2.73 41.86 14.74
C ILE A 608 1.70 42.92 14.30
N THR A 609 1.35 42.89 13.01
CA THR A 609 0.49 43.89 12.36
C THR A 609 -0.76 43.18 11.86
N ASN A 610 -1.95 43.71 12.13
CA ASN A 610 -3.20 43.08 11.66
C ASN A 610 -3.31 43.20 10.14
N SER A 611 -3.67 42.09 9.48
CA SER A 611 -3.95 42.03 8.04
C SER A 611 -5.44 41.85 7.76
N SER A 612 -6.21 41.32 8.72
CA SER A 612 -7.67 41.50 8.77
C SER A 612 -8.06 42.86 9.38
N SER A 613 -9.34 43.21 9.27
CA SER A 613 -9.92 44.24 10.15
C SER A 613 -9.88 43.78 11.60
N LEU A 614 -9.87 44.74 12.53
CA LEU A 614 -10.13 44.54 13.96
C LEU A 614 -11.37 45.31 14.45
N ASP A 615 -12.13 45.93 13.54
CA ASP A 615 -13.42 46.55 13.84
C ASP A 615 -14.49 45.46 14.03
N ASP A 616 -15.23 45.54 15.15
CA ASP A 616 -16.37 44.68 15.50
C ASP A 616 -16.08 43.15 15.49
N VAL A 617 -14.87 42.76 15.89
CA VAL A 617 -14.45 41.35 16.03
C VAL A 617 -15.12 40.69 17.24
N HIS A 618 -15.76 39.54 17.00
CA HIS A 618 -16.44 38.71 18.00
C HIS A 618 -15.65 37.44 18.34
N PHE A 619 -16.00 36.78 19.44
CA PHE A 619 -15.61 35.39 19.69
C PHE A 619 -16.05 34.48 18.53
N GLY A 620 -15.12 33.65 18.03
CA GLY A 620 -15.39 32.73 16.92
C GLY A 620 -15.17 33.32 15.51
N ASP A 621 -14.92 34.62 15.37
CA ASP A 621 -14.48 35.21 14.10
C ASP A 621 -13.07 34.72 13.72
N ILE A 622 -12.71 34.82 12.43
CA ILE A 622 -11.35 34.55 11.95
C ILE A 622 -10.63 35.88 11.74
N VAL A 623 -9.46 36.03 12.37
CA VAL A 623 -8.58 37.20 12.24
C VAL A 623 -7.20 36.76 11.75
N SER A 624 -6.49 37.67 11.10
CA SER A 624 -5.15 37.41 10.56
C SER A 624 -4.16 38.54 10.83
N PHE A 625 -2.91 38.16 11.08
CA PHE A 625 -1.81 39.06 11.41
C PHE A 625 -0.56 38.70 10.60
N TYR A 626 0.10 39.71 10.03
CA TYR A 626 1.48 39.60 9.57
C TYR A 626 2.43 39.66 10.78
N LEU A 627 3.33 38.68 10.93
CA LEU A 627 4.30 38.68 12.02
C LEU A 627 5.65 39.30 11.63
N LEU A 628 6.04 39.10 10.36
CA LEU A 628 7.25 39.67 9.77
C LEU A 628 6.84 40.67 8.68
N VAL A 629 7.25 41.92 8.84
CA VAL A 629 6.82 43.04 7.99
C VAL A 629 7.98 43.98 7.66
N LEU A 630 7.84 44.81 6.64
CA LEU A 630 8.81 45.86 6.35
C LEU A 630 8.76 46.98 7.40
N ASN A 631 9.93 47.47 7.79
CA ASN A 631 10.13 48.59 8.71
C ASN A 631 9.39 49.87 8.29
N THR A 632 9.16 50.08 7.00
CA THR A 632 8.51 51.26 6.42
C THR A 632 7.00 51.09 6.27
N THR A 633 6.54 50.14 5.44
CA THR A 633 5.12 49.97 5.08
C THR A 633 4.31 49.23 6.13
N ARG A 634 4.94 48.38 6.95
CA ARG A 634 4.30 47.46 7.91
C ARG A 634 3.41 46.40 7.28
N ASP A 635 3.64 46.08 6.00
CA ASP A 635 3.11 44.90 5.32
C ASP A 635 4.20 43.82 5.12
N ASN A 636 3.79 42.61 4.72
CA ASN A 636 4.68 41.49 4.44
C ASN A 636 5.12 41.42 2.95
N THR A 637 5.25 42.57 2.27
CA THR A 637 5.62 42.61 0.84
C THR A 637 6.91 41.83 0.55
N ASP A 638 6.88 41.03 -0.52
CA ASP A 638 7.98 40.20 -1.03
C ASP A 638 8.61 39.19 -0.03
N VAL A 639 8.00 38.97 1.14
CA VAL A 639 8.55 38.14 2.23
C VAL A 639 8.80 36.68 1.84
N GLY A 640 8.07 36.18 0.82
CA GLY A 640 8.24 34.83 0.28
C GLY A 640 9.59 34.57 -0.42
N ASN A 641 10.35 35.63 -0.72
CA ASN A 641 11.69 35.55 -1.32
C ASN A 641 12.81 35.27 -0.29
N LEU A 642 12.53 35.37 1.02
CA LEU A 642 13.47 35.02 2.09
C LEU A 642 13.83 33.52 2.06
N PRO A 643 14.93 33.09 2.73
CA PRO A 643 15.10 31.69 3.10
C PRO A 643 13.94 31.19 3.98
N ASP A 644 13.77 29.87 4.05
CA ASP A 644 12.78 29.26 4.93
C ASP A 644 13.25 29.24 6.39
N PHE A 645 12.37 29.68 7.30
CA PHE A 645 12.57 29.67 8.76
C PHE A 645 11.22 29.79 9.48
N VAL A 646 11.23 29.62 10.79
CA VAL A 646 10.02 29.55 11.63
C VAL A 646 10.02 30.66 12.69
N ILE A 647 8.90 31.38 12.79
CA ILE A 647 8.58 32.31 13.86
C ILE A 647 7.72 31.55 14.89
N ASN A 648 8.05 31.67 16.18
CA ASN A 648 7.35 30.97 17.26
C ASN A 648 6.68 31.99 18.19
N GLY A 649 5.48 31.73 18.69
CA GLY A 649 4.77 32.67 19.56
C GLY A 649 3.68 32.02 20.39
N THR A 650 2.92 32.81 21.15
CA THR A 650 1.70 32.33 21.82
C THR A 650 0.47 33.20 21.56
N LEU A 651 -0.69 32.56 21.49
CA LEU A 651 -2.01 33.18 21.51
C LEU A 651 -2.64 32.89 22.89
N ASN A 652 -2.75 33.91 23.74
CA ASN A 652 -3.17 33.79 25.14
C ASN A 652 -2.38 32.71 25.94
N GLY A 653 -1.12 32.47 25.62
CA GLY A 653 -0.29 31.42 26.24
C GLY A 653 -0.35 30.05 25.55
N VAL A 654 -1.19 29.87 24.52
CA VAL A 654 -1.18 28.65 23.68
C VAL A 654 -0.12 28.79 22.59
N PRO A 655 0.90 27.91 22.51
CA PRO A 655 1.96 28.03 21.51
C PRO A 655 1.45 27.84 20.07
N TYR A 656 1.98 28.64 19.16
CA TYR A 656 1.83 28.47 17.72
C TYR A 656 3.18 28.75 17.02
N ASN A 657 3.24 28.43 15.73
CA ASN A 657 4.33 28.88 14.86
C ASN A 657 3.81 29.19 13.44
N VAL A 658 4.57 29.96 12.68
CA VAL A 658 4.37 30.20 11.25
C VAL A 658 5.70 30.21 10.51
N SER A 659 5.67 29.92 9.23
CA SER A 659 6.82 29.79 8.34
C SER A 659 6.70 30.65 7.09
N ARG A 660 7.68 30.55 6.20
CA ARG A 660 7.60 31.16 4.87
C ARG A 660 6.50 30.54 3.99
N ALA A 661 6.13 29.27 4.23
CA ALA A 661 5.03 28.63 3.51
C ALA A 661 3.67 29.28 3.83
N ASP A 662 3.52 29.82 5.04
CA ASP A 662 2.35 30.55 5.52
C ASP A 662 2.43 32.06 5.18
N GLY A 663 3.43 32.49 4.41
CA GLY A 663 3.71 33.91 4.13
C GLY A 663 4.06 34.72 5.38
N PHE A 664 4.47 34.07 6.46
CA PHE A 664 4.58 34.61 7.83
C PHE A 664 3.28 35.31 8.32
N VAL A 665 2.13 34.83 7.84
CA VAL A 665 0.79 35.24 8.29
C VAL A 665 0.29 34.23 9.32
N TYR A 666 -0.18 34.69 10.47
CA TYR A 666 -0.91 33.86 11.42
C TYR A 666 -2.41 34.16 11.31
N GLU A 667 -3.17 33.21 10.80
CA GLU A 667 -4.64 33.23 10.75
C GLU A 667 -5.20 32.30 11.83
N PHE A 668 -6.18 32.76 12.61
CA PHE A 668 -6.77 31.97 13.68
C PHE A 668 -8.20 32.40 14.02
N THR A 669 -8.97 31.45 14.57
CA THR A 669 -10.27 31.72 15.18
C THR A 669 -10.08 32.38 16.55
N VAL A 670 -10.75 33.51 16.78
CA VAL A 670 -10.68 34.28 18.03
C VAL A 670 -11.16 33.41 19.22
N PRO A 671 -10.27 33.06 20.17
CA PRO A 671 -10.51 31.97 21.12
C PRO A 671 -11.32 32.37 22.37
N LYS A 672 -11.52 33.68 22.60
CA LYS A 672 -12.36 34.22 23.68
C LYS A 672 -12.80 35.65 23.41
N GLY A 673 -13.84 36.11 24.11
CA GLY A 673 -14.15 37.52 24.27
C GLY A 673 -13.15 38.26 25.17
N GLY A 674 -13.24 39.59 25.19
CA GLY A 674 -12.35 40.47 25.95
C GLY A 674 -10.96 40.64 25.29
N THR A 675 -9.94 40.90 26.09
CA THR A 675 -8.57 41.12 25.59
C THR A 675 -7.89 39.81 25.22
N ASN A 676 -7.56 39.66 23.94
CA ASN A 676 -6.70 38.61 23.42
C ASN A 676 -5.26 39.13 23.33
N ILE A 677 -4.31 38.31 23.77
CA ILE A 677 -2.86 38.61 23.75
C ILE A 677 -2.21 37.73 22.68
N LEU A 678 -1.40 38.32 21.81
CA LEU A 678 -0.66 37.64 20.76
C LEU A 678 0.81 38.07 20.82
N ASP A 679 1.70 37.11 21.05
CA ASP A 679 3.15 37.32 21.05
C ASP A 679 3.85 36.50 19.94
N ALA A 680 5.05 36.92 19.56
CA ALA A 680 5.89 36.28 18.56
C ALA A 680 7.39 36.50 18.88
N SER A 681 8.23 35.58 18.43
CA SER A 681 9.69 35.56 18.62
C SER A 681 10.41 35.02 17.39
N LEU A 682 11.53 35.67 17.04
CA LEU A 682 12.41 35.30 15.94
C LEU A 682 13.84 35.75 16.26
N ASP A 683 14.79 34.82 16.27
CA ASP A 683 16.20 35.06 16.59
C ASP A 683 16.37 35.80 17.93
N ALA A 684 16.78 37.08 17.92
CA ALA A 684 16.91 37.90 19.13
C ALA A 684 15.78 38.93 19.32
N ALA A 685 14.74 38.90 18.47
CA ALA A 685 13.56 39.76 18.55
C ALA A 685 12.37 39.08 19.23
N TYR A 686 11.58 39.89 19.92
CA TYR A 686 10.33 39.52 20.56
C TYR A 686 9.32 40.66 20.43
N ASN A 687 8.11 40.35 19.98
CA ASN A 687 7.03 41.32 19.77
C ASN A 687 5.75 40.80 20.45
N ILE A 688 4.94 41.72 20.97
CA ILE A 688 3.68 41.39 21.65
C ILE A 688 2.65 42.48 21.39
N THR A 689 1.43 42.06 21.04
CA THR A 689 0.30 42.93 20.78
C THR A 689 -0.96 42.40 21.47
N THR A 690 -1.98 43.25 21.55
CA THR A 690 -3.28 42.90 22.15
C THR A 690 -4.42 43.49 21.35
N PHE A 691 -5.46 42.72 21.10
CA PHE A 691 -6.72 43.19 20.50
C PHE A 691 -7.91 42.82 21.38
N GLY A 692 -9.00 43.57 21.25
CA GLY A 692 -10.27 43.27 21.91
C GLY A 692 -11.18 42.45 21.01
N ALA A 693 -11.97 41.55 21.60
CA ALA A 693 -13.09 40.89 20.95
C ALA A 693 -14.37 41.02 21.80
N THR A 694 -15.53 41.10 21.15
CA THR A 694 -16.85 41.12 21.79
C THR A 694 -17.40 39.70 22.03
N GLN A 695 -18.44 39.59 22.86
CA GLN A 695 -19.20 38.36 23.02
C GLN A 695 -20.06 38.11 21.78
N ALA A 696 -20.02 36.88 21.25
CA ALA A 696 -20.89 36.47 20.16
C ALA A 696 -22.35 36.29 20.63
N ASN A 697 -23.29 36.31 19.67
CA ASN A 697 -24.70 36.00 19.96
C ASN A 697 -24.99 34.50 19.76
N THR A 698 -25.78 33.94 20.67
CA THR A 698 -26.28 32.55 20.68
C THR A 698 -27.78 32.55 21.02
N ASN A 699 -28.50 31.51 20.61
CA ASN A 699 -29.92 31.30 20.89
C ASN A 699 -30.24 29.80 20.73
N SER A 700 -31.40 29.33 21.19
CA SER A 700 -31.83 27.94 21.02
C SER A 700 -33.26 27.80 20.49
N THR A 701 -33.48 26.77 19.68
CA THR A 701 -34.82 26.28 19.34
C THR A 701 -35.47 25.61 20.55
N ILE A 702 -36.80 25.51 20.56
CA ILE A 702 -37.55 24.75 21.55
C ILE A 702 -38.58 23.89 20.82
N VAL A 703 -38.58 22.60 21.13
CA VAL A 703 -39.48 21.56 20.61
C VAL A 703 -40.10 20.86 21.81
N VAL A 704 -41.39 20.55 21.72
CA VAL A 704 -42.14 19.86 22.77
C VAL A 704 -42.83 18.65 22.15
N ASN A 705 -42.66 17.48 22.75
CA ASN A 705 -43.16 16.22 22.21
C ASN A 705 -43.66 15.28 23.33
N PRO A 706 -44.96 14.91 23.37
CA PRO A 706 -46.05 15.42 22.54
C PRO A 706 -46.34 16.92 22.76
N ASP A 707 -47.00 17.58 21.82
CA ASP A 707 -47.41 18.99 21.91
C ASP A 707 -48.65 19.20 22.81
N SER A 708 -49.43 18.15 23.05
CA SER A 708 -50.42 18.09 24.13
C SER A 708 -50.51 16.69 24.76
N VAL A 709 -50.71 16.66 26.07
CA VAL A 709 -50.76 15.43 26.89
C VAL A 709 -51.90 15.50 27.93
N LYS A 710 -52.11 14.43 28.70
CA LYS A 710 -52.99 14.40 29.89
C LYS A 710 -52.17 14.56 31.18
N ILE A 711 -52.82 15.02 32.24
CA ILE A 711 -52.19 15.11 33.57
C ILE A 711 -51.67 13.74 34.03
N GLY A 712 -50.42 13.72 34.51
CA GLY A 712 -49.70 12.51 34.88
C GLY A 712 -48.85 11.90 33.76
N GLU A 713 -49.02 12.33 32.50
CA GLU A 713 -48.18 11.90 31.38
C GLU A 713 -46.87 12.70 31.32
N ASN A 714 -45.86 12.09 30.69
CA ASN A 714 -44.54 12.69 30.45
C ASN A 714 -44.50 13.42 29.10
N VAL A 715 -43.82 14.57 29.09
CA VAL A 715 -43.45 15.31 27.89
C VAL A 715 -41.93 15.44 27.81
N THR A 716 -41.36 15.37 26.59
CA THR A 716 -39.97 15.74 26.34
C THR A 716 -39.92 17.16 25.77
N VAL A 717 -39.21 18.04 26.48
CA VAL A 717 -38.83 19.38 26.00
C VAL A 717 -37.40 19.30 25.52
N SER A 718 -37.11 19.73 24.29
CA SER A 718 -35.77 19.63 23.70
C SER A 718 -35.47 20.81 22.78
N GLY A 719 -34.22 20.91 22.34
CA GLY A 719 -33.80 21.96 21.42
C GLY A 719 -32.37 21.79 20.93
N VAL A 720 -31.93 22.74 20.11
CA VAL A 720 -30.56 22.85 19.60
C VAL A 720 -30.11 24.30 19.76
N LEU A 721 -28.90 24.54 20.25
CA LEU A 721 -28.28 25.87 20.28
C LEU A 721 -27.64 26.19 18.92
N ALA A 722 -27.77 27.45 18.48
CA ALA A 722 -26.91 28.02 17.45
C ALA A 722 -25.69 28.67 18.13
N ASN A 723 -24.49 28.43 17.61
CA ASN A 723 -23.21 28.89 18.18
C ASN A 723 -23.04 28.44 19.65
N HIS A 724 -22.68 27.16 19.86
CA HIS A 724 -22.71 26.50 21.17
C HIS A 724 -21.35 26.13 21.76
N THR A 725 -20.24 26.50 21.11
CA THR A 725 -18.88 26.05 21.46
C THR A 725 -18.48 26.47 22.88
N GLY A 726 -18.40 25.51 23.81
CA GLY A 726 -18.07 25.75 25.22
C GLY A 726 -19.28 26.08 26.13
N ILE A 727 -20.50 26.07 25.60
CA ILE A 727 -21.73 26.11 26.40
C ILE A 727 -22.07 24.67 26.81
N ASN A 728 -21.74 24.29 28.04
CA ASN A 728 -21.95 22.93 28.55
C ASN A 728 -23.35 22.69 29.16
N GLY A 729 -24.10 23.76 29.42
CA GLY A 729 -25.43 23.67 30.02
C GLY A 729 -26.23 24.97 29.93
N ILE A 730 -27.55 24.84 29.98
CA ILE A 730 -28.53 25.95 29.94
C ILE A 730 -29.57 25.80 31.04
N ASN A 731 -30.39 26.84 31.25
CA ASN A 731 -31.49 26.83 32.20
C ASN A 731 -32.83 26.66 31.47
N VAL A 732 -33.61 25.65 31.85
CA VAL A 732 -34.95 25.39 31.30
C VAL A 732 -35.95 25.53 32.44
N THR A 733 -36.98 26.34 32.27
CA THR A 733 -38.10 26.49 33.22
C THR A 733 -39.36 25.89 32.60
N VAL A 734 -40.09 25.06 33.35
CA VAL A 734 -41.38 24.49 32.93
C VAL A 734 -42.38 24.72 34.06
N ASP A 735 -43.50 25.38 33.77
CA ASP A 735 -44.53 25.76 34.76
C ASP A 735 -43.94 26.41 36.03
N GLY A 736 -43.13 27.46 35.83
CA GLY A 736 -42.40 28.16 36.90
C GLY A 736 -41.29 27.36 37.60
N THR A 737 -41.15 26.06 37.33
CA THR A 737 -40.13 25.19 37.93
C THR A 737 -38.83 25.27 37.13
N LEU A 738 -37.77 25.82 37.73
CA LEU A 738 -36.45 25.98 37.12
C LEU A 738 -35.62 24.69 37.22
N PHE A 739 -35.11 24.23 36.07
CA PHE A 739 -34.11 23.18 35.91
C PHE A 739 -32.79 23.83 35.45
N GLU A 740 -31.82 23.92 36.35
CA GLU A 740 -30.51 24.51 36.06
C GLU A 740 -29.55 23.51 35.41
N ASN A 741 -28.64 24.01 34.57
CA ASN A 741 -27.55 23.23 33.94
C ASN A 741 -28.03 21.98 33.16
N VAL A 742 -29.16 22.08 32.45
CA VAL A 742 -29.58 21.07 31.48
C VAL A 742 -28.48 20.92 30.43
N THR A 743 -27.88 19.73 30.34
CA THR A 743 -26.66 19.46 29.59
C THR A 743 -26.86 19.72 28.09
N VAL A 744 -25.90 20.44 27.50
CA VAL A 744 -25.79 20.64 26.05
C VAL A 744 -24.76 19.67 25.49
N ASN A 745 -25.13 18.93 24.45
CA ASN A 745 -24.27 17.97 23.76
C ASN A 745 -23.29 18.69 22.81
N PRO A 746 -22.20 18.02 22.35
CA PRO A 746 -21.23 18.62 21.42
C PRO A 746 -21.80 19.05 20.05
N ASP A 747 -22.99 18.59 19.68
CA ASP A 747 -23.73 19.01 18.48
C ASP A 747 -24.71 20.17 18.73
N GLY A 748 -24.76 20.69 19.96
CA GLY A 748 -25.65 21.78 20.39
C GLY A 748 -27.01 21.30 20.89
N SER A 749 -27.32 20.01 20.83
CA SER A 749 -28.63 19.47 21.27
C SER A 749 -28.76 19.37 22.79
N TRP A 750 -29.99 19.48 23.31
CA TRP A 750 -30.32 19.29 24.73
C TRP A 750 -31.74 18.72 24.90
N SER A 751 -32.02 18.11 26.05
CA SER A 751 -33.34 17.55 26.37
C SER A 751 -33.63 17.50 27.87
N LEU A 752 -34.88 17.78 28.24
CA LEU A 752 -35.48 17.63 29.57
C LEU A 752 -36.77 16.80 29.46
N ASN A 753 -36.94 15.80 30.32
CA ASN A 753 -38.22 15.09 30.47
C ASN A 753 -38.96 15.65 31.68
N TYR A 754 -40.25 15.96 31.51
CA TYR A 754 -41.10 16.57 32.54
C TYR A 754 -42.40 15.77 32.70
N THR A 755 -42.75 15.40 33.92
CA THR A 755 -44.03 14.74 34.25
C THR A 755 -45.06 15.79 34.62
N THR A 756 -46.19 15.81 33.93
CA THR A 756 -47.21 16.84 34.12
C THR A 756 -48.01 16.62 35.41
N ASN A 757 -48.15 17.68 36.20
CA ASN A 757 -48.79 17.66 37.53
C ASN A 757 -49.95 18.66 37.68
N VAL A 758 -50.18 19.52 36.67
CA VAL A 758 -51.26 20.52 36.61
C VAL A 758 -51.87 20.51 35.21
N THR A 759 -53.19 20.69 35.08
CA THR A 759 -53.87 20.85 33.79
C THR A 759 -53.95 22.32 33.37
N GLY A 760 -53.67 22.62 32.11
CA GLY A 760 -53.71 23.98 31.56
C GLY A 760 -52.76 24.16 30.38
N ILE A 761 -52.52 25.40 29.99
CA ILE A 761 -51.40 25.77 29.12
C ILE A 761 -50.22 26.07 30.05
N LEU A 762 -49.13 25.32 29.90
CA LEU A 762 -47.92 25.44 30.72
C LEU A 762 -46.84 26.18 29.91
N ASP A 763 -46.22 27.19 30.54
CA ASP A 763 -45.12 27.96 29.96
C ASP A 763 -43.80 27.18 30.03
N ILE A 764 -43.02 27.26 28.96
CA ILE A 764 -41.64 26.77 28.86
C ILE A 764 -40.73 27.96 28.52
N VAL A 765 -39.68 28.18 29.31
CA VAL A 765 -38.66 29.22 29.05
C VAL A 765 -37.28 28.58 29.04
N VAL A 766 -36.52 28.79 27.98
CA VAL A 766 -35.15 28.31 27.80
C VAL A 766 -34.22 29.51 27.76
N SER A 767 -33.20 29.52 28.62
CA SER A 767 -32.34 30.69 28.82
C SER A 767 -30.90 30.32 29.14
N PHE A 768 -30.01 31.27 28.84
CA PHE A 768 -28.59 31.20 29.16
C PHE A 768 -28.13 32.58 29.64
N ALA A 769 -27.42 32.62 30.77
CA ALA A 769 -27.04 33.86 31.44
C ALA A 769 -25.88 34.63 30.76
N GLY A 770 -25.33 34.11 29.66
CA GLY A 770 -24.09 34.57 29.07
C GLY A 770 -22.85 33.99 29.74
N ASN A 771 -21.69 34.11 29.09
CA ASN A 771 -20.38 33.80 29.65
C ASN A 771 -19.32 34.75 29.05
N GLU A 772 -18.02 34.49 29.24
CA GLU A 772 -16.95 35.34 28.68
C GLU A 772 -16.96 35.46 27.13
N ASN A 773 -17.63 34.53 26.44
CA ASN A 773 -17.61 34.39 24.98
C ASN A 773 -18.96 34.68 24.31
N TYR A 774 -20.07 34.58 25.06
CA TYR A 774 -21.43 34.68 24.55
C TYR A 774 -22.31 35.61 25.38
N THR A 775 -23.19 36.35 24.69
CA THR A 775 -24.25 37.16 25.30
C THR A 775 -25.35 36.27 25.92
N ALA A 776 -26.16 36.86 26.80
CA ALA A 776 -27.30 36.18 27.41
C ALA A 776 -28.48 36.07 26.43
N PHE A 777 -29.22 34.96 26.47
CA PHE A 777 -30.48 34.81 25.72
C PHE A 777 -31.60 34.22 26.59
N SER A 778 -32.84 34.47 26.14
CA SER A 778 -34.04 33.81 26.63
C SER A 778 -35.02 33.63 25.48
N ASN A 779 -35.64 32.45 25.38
CA ASN A 779 -36.64 32.08 24.38
C ASN A 779 -37.76 31.29 25.08
N SER A 780 -38.98 31.28 24.54
CA SER A 780 -40.11 30.60 25.19
C SER A 780 -41.12 29.99 24.22
N THR A 781 -41.86 29.00 24.72
CA THR A 781 -42.98 28.34 24.06
C THR A 781 -43.98 27.84 25.11
N THR A 782 -45.08 27.23 24.69
CA THR A 782 -46.10 26.66 25.60
C THR A 782 -46.58 25.29 25.12
N PHE A 783 -47.18 24.50 26.01
CA PHE A 783 -47.83 23.23 25.66
C PHE A 783 -49.08 23.01 26.54
N ASN A 784 -49.96 22.09 26.14
CA ASN A 784 -51.30 21.95 26.75
C ASN A 784 -51.50 20.59 27.46
N VAL A 785 -51.96 20.63 28.71
CA VAL A 785 -52.20 19.46 29.57
C VAL A 785 -53.68 19.34 29.91
N THR A 786 -54.26 18.16 29.67
CA THR A 786 -55.71 17.91 29.73
C THR A 786 -56.15 16.94 30.83
N LYS A 787 -57.45 16.92 31.13
CA LYS A 787 -58.07 16.09 32.19
C LYS A 787 -58.30 14.64 31.74
N LEU A 788 -58.35 13.73 32.71
CA LEU A 788 -58.72 12.32 32.52
C LEU A 788 -60.24 12.12 32.53
N ALA A 789 -60.74 11.17 31.74
CA ALA A 789 -62.13 10.73 31.80
C ALA A 789 -62.36 9.65 32.89
N VAL A 790 -63.60 9.51 33.38
CA VAL A 790 -63.99 8.58 34.47
C VAL A 790 -65.38 7.98 34.25
N ASN A 791 -65.66 6.78 34.79
CA ASN A 791 -66.99 6.16 34.77
C ASN A 791 -67.17 5.11 35.90
N SER A 792 -68.41 4.75 36.25
CA SER A 792 -68.71 3.74 37.28
C SER A 792 -69.68 2.64 36.83
N THR A 793 -69.47 1.42 37.33
CA THR A 793 -70.39 0.28 37.19
C THR A 793 -71.60 0.36 38.14
N ILE A 794 -72.66 -0.39 37.84
CA ILE A 794 -73.87 -0.53 38.69
C ILE A 794 -74.28 -2.01 38.69
N ASN A 795 -74.17 -2.68 39.84
CA ASN A 795 -74.45 -4.10 40.01
C ASN A 795 -75.73 -4.30 40.85
N ILE A 796 -76.60 -5.22 40.42
CA ILE A 796 -77.90 -5.49 41.08
C ILE A 796 -78.17 -7.00 41.11
N PRO A 797 -78.65 -7.57 42.23
CA PRO A 797 -79.02 -8.98 42.32
C PRO A 797 -80.11 -9.38 41.31
N SER A 798 -79.85 -10.42 40.53
CA SER A 798 -80.62 -10.78 39.33
C SER A 798 -82.01 -11.39 39.56
N ASN A 799 -82.41 -11.65 40.81
CA ASN A 799 -83.66 -12.33 41.17
C ASN A 799 -84.43 -11.56 42.24
N VAL A 800 -84.79 -10.30 41.93
CA VAL A 800 -85.61 -9.49 42.82
C VAL A 800 -87.06 -9.98 42.75
N LYS A 801 -87.58 -10.44 43.90
CA LYS A 801 -88.96 -10.88 44.08
C LYS A 801 -89.66 -10.00 45.09
N VAL A 802 -90.96 -9.80 44.89
CA VAL A 802 -91.75 -8.85 45.69
C VAL A 802 -91.69 -9.17 47.19
N GLY A 803 -91.42 -8.15 48.02
CA GLY A 803 -91.25 -8.31 49.47
C GLY A 803 -89.89 -8.84 49.91
N LYS A 804 -88.80 -8.52 49.19
CA LYS A 804 -87.41 -8.87 49.54
C LYS A 804 -86.47 -7.65 49.52
N THR A 805 -85.43 -7.73 50.35
CA THR A 805 -84.34 -6.75 50.48
C THR A 805 -83.17 -7.13 49.58
N ILE A 806 -82.49 -6.14 49.00
CA ILE A 806 -81.32 -6.29 48.14
C ILE A 806 -80.23 -5.27 48.49
N THR A 807 -79.00 -5.57 48.09
CA THR A 807 -77.84 -4.66 48.07
C THR A 807 -77.51 -4.32 46.62
N ILE A 808 -77.02 -3.11 46.36
CA ILE A 808 -76.63 -2.57 45.06
C ILE A 808 -75.23 -1.97 45.25
N ASP A 809 -74.30 -2.23 44.34
CA ASP A 809 -72.90 -1.79 44.45
C ASP A 809 -72.27 -1.44 43.10
N GLY A 810 -71.05 -0.92 43.12
CA GLY A 810 -70.30 -0.57 41.91
C GLY A 810 -68.85 -0.15 42.20
N ILE A 811 -68.10 0.11 41.13
CA ILE A 811 -66.71 0.59 41.17
C ILE A 811 -66.58 1.80 40.23
N LEU A 812 -65.86 2.85 40.64
CA LEU A 812 -65.54 4.05 39.85
C LEU A 812 -64.04 4.09 39.52
N VAL A 813 -63.72 4.18 38.22
CA VAL A 813 -62.36 4.24 37.69
C VAL A 813 -62.19 5.37 36.66
N ASP A 814 -60.93 5.76 36.43
CA ASP A 814 -60.52 6.56 35.28
C ASP A 814 -60.45 5.73 33.97
N GLU A 815 -60.23 6.40 32.85
CA GLU A 815 -60.09 5.78 31.52
C GLU A 815 -58.85 4.89 31.36
N ASN A 816 -57.88 4.99 32.27
CA ASN A 816 -56.71 4.11 32.35
C ASN A 816 -56.96 2.89 33.28
N GLY A 817 -58.12 2.83 33.95
CA GLY A 817 -58.52 1.78 34.88
C GLY A 817 -58.11 2.01 36.35
N ASN A 818 -57.58 3.18 36.70
CA ASN A 818 -57.20 3.51 38.08
C ASN A 818 -58.42 3.89 38.93
N PRO A 819 -58.49 3.49 40.22
CA PRO A 819 -59.53 3.93 41.13
C PRO A 819 -59.59 5.45 41.37
N VAL A 820 -60.78 6.05 41.27
CA VAL A 820 -60.99 7.47 41.63
C VAL A 820 -61.26 7.60 43.13
N ALA A 821 -60.20 7.42 43.91
CA ALA A 821 -60.24 7.39 45.37
C ALA A 821 -60.92 8.62 46.00
N ASN A 822 -61.79 8.40 46.99
CA ASN A 822 -62.48 9.43 47.79
C ASN A 822 -63.42 10.37 47.01
N ALA A 823 -63.86 9.97 45.81
CA ALA A 823 -64.93 10.68 45.11
C ALA A 823 -66.27 10.58 45.87
N LEU A 824 -67.18 11.53 45.61
CA LEU A 824 -68.56 11.52 46.09
C LEU A 824 -69.49 11.41 44.88
N ILE A 825 -70.34 10.38 44.87
CA ILE A 825 -71.31 10.14 43.79
C ILE A 825 -72.74 10.20 44.33
N ASN A 826 -73.69 10.46 43.44
CA ASN A 826 -75.11 10.44 43.76
C ASN A 826 -75.77 9.22 43.13
N VAL A 827 -76.67 8.55 43.86
CA VAL A 827 -77.40 7.36 43.42
C VAL A 827 -78.90 7.63 43.54
N THR A 828 -79.70 7.31 42.53
CA THR A 828 -81.17 7.51 42.55
C THR A 828 -81.87 6.20 42.21
N ILE A 829 -82.87 5.75 42.97
CA ILE A 829 -83.64 4.50 42.72
C ILE A 829 -85.14 4.80 42.77
N ASP A 830 -85.89 4.44 41.73
CA ASP A 830 -87.36 4.65 41.64
C ASP A 830 -87.78 6.10 41.99
N GLY A 831 -87.02 7.08 41.48
CA GLY A 831 -87.20 8.50 41.76
C GLY A 831 -86.71 8.98 43.14
N VAL A 832 -86.21 8.10 44.01
CA VAL A 832 -85.67 8.43 45.34
C VAL A 832 -84.16 8.65 45.26
N LEU A 833 -83.70 9.87 45.55
CA LEU A 833 -82.28 10.27 45.54
C LEU A 833 -81.56 9.94 46.86
N PHE A 834 -80.34 9.43 46.74
CA PHE A 834 -79.35 9.19 47.78
C PHE A 834 -78.08 9.97 47.41
N GLU A 835 -77.83 11.09 48.08
CA GLU A 835 -76.68 11.96 47.80
C GLU A 835 -75.40 11.53 48.53
N ASN A 836 -74.24 11.92 47.99
CA ASN A 836 -72.93 11.78 48.63
C ASN A 836 -72.56 10.35 49.06
N VAL A 837 -72.92 9.36 48.25
CA VAL A 837 -72.40 8.00 48.38
C VAL A 837 -70.88 8.05 48.20
N THR A 838 -70.16 7.61 49.23
CA THR A 838 -68.69 7.70 49.27
C THR A 838 -68.06 6.59 48.45
N VAL A 839 -67.09 6.95 47.60
CA VAL A 839 -66.25 6.02 46.85
C VAL A 839 -64.98 5.73 47.66
N ASN A 840 -64.75 4.46 47.96
CA ASN A 840 -63.60 3.99 48.70
C ASN A 840 -62.27 4.23 47.93
N PRO A 841 -61.10 4.15 48.58
CA PRO A 841 -59.80 4.28 47.91
C PRO A 841 -59.51 3.24 46.81
N ASP A 842 -60.24 2.12 46.78
CA ASP A 842 -60.20 1.09 45.73
C ASP A 842 -61.25 1.31 44.62
N GLY A 843 -62.02 2.41 44.70
CA GLY A 843 -63.07 2.77 43.75
C GLY A 843 -64.46 2.21 44.08
N SER A 844 -64.61 1.37 45.11
CA SER A 844 -65.89 0.69 45.41
C SER A 844 -66.92 1.57 46.15
N TRP A 845 -68.22 1.29 45.94
CA TRP A 845 -69.35 1.91 46.64
C TRP A 845 -70.54 0.94 46.78
N SER A 846 -71.46 1.15 47.75
CA SER A 846 -72.67 0.29 47.91
C SER A 846 -73.85 0.94 48.65
N LEU A 847 -75.06 0.37 48.49
CA LEU A 847 -76.36 0.84 49.01
C LEU A 847 -77.35 -0.33 49.22
N ASN A 848 -78.33 -0.22 50.13
CA ASN A 848 -79.35 -1.26 50.40
C ASN A 848 -80.79 -0.77 50.10
N TYR A 849 -81.66 -1.63 49.56
CA TYR A 849 -83.00 -1.28 49.08
C TYR A 849 -84.04 -2.41 49.30
N THR A 850 -85.36 -2.12 49.31
CA THR A 850 -86.46 -3.10 49.52
C THR A 850 -87.77 -2.58 48.92
N THR A 851 -88.60 -3.44 48.29
CA THR A 851 -89.89 -3.03 47.70
C THR A 851 -90.98 -4.10 47.75
N ASN A 852 -92.24 -3.63 47.76
CA ASN A 852 -93.47 -4.42 47.74
C ASN A 852 -94.26 -4.30 46.42
N VAL A 853 -93.69 -3.66 45.40
CA VAL A 853 -94.30 -3.52 44.06
C VAL A 853 -93.62 -4.47 43.08
N THR A 854 -94.39 -5.12 42.19
CA THR A 854 -93.85 -5.86 41.03
C THR A 854 -93.80 -4.96 39.81
N GLY A 855 -92.66 -4.88 39.14
CA GLY A 855 -92.43 -4.01 37.99
C GLY A 855 -90.95 -3.69 37.80
N ILE A 856 -90.64 -2.92 36.76
CA ILE A 856 -89.30 -2.37 36.51
C ILE A 856 -89.11 -1.10 37.32
N LEU A 857 -87.97 -0.97 38.00
CA LEU A 857 -87.53 0.20 38.75
C LEU A 857 -86.21 0.71 38.17
N ASP A 858 -86.09 2.02 38.00
CA ASP A 858 -84.90 2.67 37.43
C ASP A 858 -83.85 2.96 38.50
N ILE A 859 -82.56 2.95 38.11
CA ILE A 859 -81.44 3.46 38.91
C ILE A 859 -80.47 4.32 38.09
N VAL A 860 -80.02 5.43 38.67
CA VAL A 860 -79.04 6.37 38.08
C VAL A 860 -77.89 6.62 39.06
N VAL A 861 -76.65 6.71 38.57
CA VAL A 861 -75.43 6.98 39.35
C VAL A 861 -74.58 8.05 38.64
N SER A 862 -74.15 9.10 39.34
CA SER A 862 -73.46 10.23 38.70
C SER A 862 -72.40 10.95 39.55
N PHE A 863 -71.47 11.63 38.88
CA PHE A 863 -70.35 12.40 39.44
C PHE A 863 -70.12 13.69 38.65
N ALA A 864 -69.85 14.80 39.35
CA ALA A 864 -69.75 16.14 38.76
C ALA A 864 -68.39 16.48 38.13
N GLY A 865 -67.36 15.64 38.28
CA GLY A 865 -65.98 15.96 37.88
C GLY A 865 -65.25 16.81 38.92
N ASN A 866 -63.95 17.04 38.70
CA ASN A 866 -63.12 17.90 39.56
C ASN A 866 -61.96 18.54 38.75
N GLU A 867 -60.86 18.92 39.42
CA GLU A 867 -59.69 19.53 38.77
C GLU A 867 -58.99 18.58 37.79
N ASN A 868 -58.87 17.29 38.12
CA ASN A 868 -58.12 16.31 37.32
C ASN A 868 -59.01 15.44 36.42
N TYR A 869 -60.28 15.25 36.80
CA TYR A 869 -61.22 14.32 36.15
C TYR A 869 -62.48 15.00 35.61
N THR A 870 -63.06 14.47 34.53
CA THR A 870 -64.34 14.95 33.96
C THR A 870 -65.57 14.43 34.72
N ALA A 871 -66.76 14.92 34.35
CA ALA A 871 -68.04 14.44 34.90
C ALA A 871 -68.54 13.16 34.21
N PHE A 872 -69.36 12.35 34.90
CA PHE A 872 -70.06 11.21 34.30
C PHE A 872 -71.48 11.02 34.87
N SER A 873 -72.33 10.34 34.11
CA SER A 873 -73.61 9.81 34.58
C SER A 873 -73.88 8.47 33.89
N ASN A 874 -74.30 7.47 34.66
CA ASN A 874 -74.63 6.12 34.20
C ASN A 874 -76.00 5.69 34.79
N SER A 875 -76.69 4.76 34.14
CA SER A 875 -78.01 4.30 34.59
C SER A 875 -78.33 2.89 34.12
N THR A 876 -79.18 2.19 34.87
CA THR A 876 -79.72 0.87 34.52
C THR A 876 -81.09 0.68 35.18
N THR A 877 -81.70 -0.50 35.04
CA THR A 877 -83.02 -0.81 35.61
C THR A 877 -83.05 -2.24 36.17
N PHE A 878 -83.96 -2.53 37.10
CA PHE A 878 -84.17 -3.89 37.60
C PHE A 878 -85.66 -4.23 37.77
N ASN A 879 -86.01 -5.50 37.57
CA ASN A 879 -87.40 -5.97 37.56
C ASN A 879 -87.74 -6.82 38.79
N VAL A 880 -88.90 -6.56 39.39
CA VAL A 880 -89.40 -7.23 40.59
C VAL A 880 -90.57 -8.15 40.25
N THR A 881 -90.43 -9.45 40.54
CA THR A 881 -91.27 -10.50 39.93
C THR A 881 -92.29 -11.17 40.87
N LYS A 882 -93.33 -11.78 40.27
CA LYS A 882 -94.34 -12.63 40.92
C LYS A 882 -93.77 -14.02 41.29
N LEU A 883 -94.56 -14.85 41.98
CA LEU A 883 -94.19 -16.23 42.33
C LEU A 883 -94.59 -17.21 41.22
N GLY A 884 -93.78 -18.24 40.98
CA GLY A 884 -94.12 -19.37 40.10
C GLY A 884 -95.13 -20.35 40.71
N VAL A 885 -95.73 -21.17 39.84
CA VAL A 885 -96.48 -22.39 40.18
C VAL A 885 -96.08 -23.50 39.20
N ASN A 886 -96.37 -24.76 39.52
CA ASN A 886 -95.87 -25.94 38.81
C ASN A 886 -96.88 -27.10 38.86
N SER A 887 -97.04 -27.86 37.76
CA SER A 887 -97.89 -29.06 37.73
C SER A 887 -97.30 -30.20 36.90
N THR A 888 -97.20 -31.41 37.46
CA THR A 888 -96.57 -32.57 36.79
C THR A 888 -97.30 -33.02 35.51
N ILE A 889 -96.56 -33.62 34.56
CA ILE A 889 -97.11 -34.48 33.50
C ILE A 889 -96.23 -35.73 33.33
N ASN A 890 -96.82 -36.92 33.44
CA ASN A 890 -96.14 -38.21 33.36
C ASN A 890 -96.27 -38.84 31.94
N VAL A 891 -95.26 -39.56 31.43
CA VAL A 891 -95.32 -40.34 30.16
C VAL A 891 -94.37 -41.56 30.15
N PRO A 892 -94.65 -42.64 29.37
CA PRO A 892 -93.75 -43.78 29.16
C PRO A 892 -92.60 -43.53 28.15
N GLY A 893 -91.64 -44.46 28.12
CA GLY A 893 -90.27 -44.28 27.58
C GLY A 893 -90.02 -44.53 26.07
N THR A 894 -89.17 -45.52 25.73
CA THR A 894 -88.40 -45.55 24.46
C THR A 894 -89.23 -45.63 23.18
N ILE A 895 -88.99 -44.69 22.26
CA ILE A 895 -89.70 -44.51 21.00
C ILE A 895 -88.68 -44.35 19.86
N ASN A 896 -88.87 -45.14 18.80
CA ASN A 896 -88.20 -45.01 17.49
C ASN A 896 -89.29 -44.64 16.47
N VAL A 897 -88.95 -44.35 15.21
CA VAL A 897 -89.86 -43.81 14.18
C VAL A 897 -91.16 -44.63 14.05
N GLY A 898 -92.19 -44.30 14.88
CA GLY A 898 -93.52 -44.96 14.94
C GLY A 898 -94.16 -45.50 16.27
N LYS A 899 -93.89 -45.03 17.51
CA LYS A 899 -94.27 -45.75 18.79
C LYS A 899 -95.02 -44.94 19.92
N THR A 900 -95.89 -45.57 20.74
CA THR A 900 -97.09 -44.99 21.46
C THR A 900 -96.98 -44.73 23.00
N ILE A 901 -97.78 -43.82 23.61
CA ILE A 901 -97.71 -43.34 25.04
C ILE A 901 -99.05 -43.01 25.79
N THR A 902 -99.02 -42.82 27.13
CA THR A 902 -100.16 -42.50 28.08
C THR A 902 -99.77 -41.52 29.23
N ILE A 903 -100.69 -40.76 29.88
CA ILE A 903 -100.37 -39.45 30.57
C ILE A 903 -101.17 -39.08 31.87
N ASP A 904 -100.59 -38.42 32.93
CA ASP A 904 -101.28 -37.80 34.12
C ASP A 904 -100.50 -36.74 35.00
N GLY A 905 -101.12 -36.02 35.98
CA GLY A 905 -100.51 -34.86 36.72
C GLY A 905 -101.15 -34.24 38.01
N VAL A 906 -100.48 -33.26 38.69
CA VAL A 906 -100.82 -32.56 40.00
C VAL A 906 -100.26 -31.10 40.11
N LEU A 907 -100.91 -30.07 40.73
CA LEU A 907 -100.47 -28.62 40.78
C LEU A 907 -100.12 -28.02 42.19
N VAL A 908 -99.01 -27.25 42.32
CA VAL A 908 -98.52 -26.52 43.54
C VAL A 908 -97.78 -25.19 43.21
N ASP A 909 -97.41 -24.36 44.21
CA ASP A 909 -96.60 -23.13 44.08
C ASP A 909 -95.08 -23.36 44.18
N GLU A 910 -94.27 -22.36 43.82
CA GLU A 910 -92.79 -22.48 43.79
C GLU A 910 -92.12 -22.77 45.14
N ASN A 911 -92.84 -22.61 46.25
CA ASN A 911 -92.38 -22.97 47.61
C ASN A 911 -93.03 -24.28 48.10
N GLY A 912 -93.76 -24.99 47.24
CA GLY A 912 -94.44 -26.25 47.52
C GLY A 912 -95.85 -26.11 48.13
N ASN A 913 -96.41 -24.90 48.25
CA ASN A 913 -97.75 -24.72 48.82
C ASN A 913 -98.83 -25.12 47.79
N VAL A 914 -99.92 -25.75 48.23
CA VAL A 914 -100.96 -26.23 47.31
C VAL A 914 -101.76 -25.09 46.66
N VAL A 915 -101.92 -25.14 45.34
CA VAL A 915 -102.73 -24.17 44.56
C VAL A 915 -104.12 -24.79 44.33
N ALA A 916 -104.92 -24.77 45.39
CA ALA A 916 -106.24 -25.39 45.44
C ALA A 916 -107.29 -24.66 44.58
N ASN A 917 -108.25 -25.42 44.03
CA ASN A 917 -109.42 -24.92 43.28
C ASN A 917 -109.09 -24.15 41.97
N ALA A 918 -107.94 -24.44 41.36
CA ALA A 918 -107.53 -23.91 40.06
C ALA A 918 -108.22 -24.62 38.88
N VAL A 919 -108.25 -23.97 37.71
CA VAL A 919 -108.86 -24.49 36.46
C VAL A 919 -107.77 -24.69 35.42
N VAL A 920 -107.68 -25.88 34.81
CA VAL A 920 -106.56 -26.29 33.96
C VAL A 920 -107.01 -26.92 32.63
N SER A 921 -106.15 -26.89 31.61
CA SER A 921 -106.47 -27.36 30.24
C SER A 921 -105.32 -28.16 29.64
N VAL A 922 -105.58 -29.37 29.15
CA VAL A 922 -104.58 -30.32 28.66
C VAL A 922 -104.63 -30.41 27.13
N SER A 923 -103.49 -30.49 26.42
CA SER A 923 -103.48 -30.65 24.95
C SER A 923 -102.44 -31.64 24.47
N VAL A 924 -102.81 -32.63 23.66
CA VAL A 924 -101.92 -33.72 23.26
C VAL A 924 -102.06 -33.99 21.77
N GLY A 925 -100.94 -34.04 21.05
CA GLY A 925 -100.93 -34.30 19.61
C GLY A 925 -101.76 -33.31 18.79
N GLY A 926 -101.94 -32.08 19.30
CA GLY A 926 -102.77 -31.03 18.70
C GLY A 926 -104.23 -30.97 19.17
N LYS A 927 -104.66 -31.77 20.17
CA LYS A 927 -106.06 -31.85 20.61
C LYS A 927 -106.25 -31.55 22.11
N VAL A 928 -107.21 -30.67 22.45
CA VAL A 928 -107.37 -30.02 23.77
C VAL A 928 -108.54 -30.58 24.61
N TYR A 929 -108.41 -30.55 25.94
CA TYR A 929 -109.34 -31.03 26.99
C TYR A 929 -109.27 -30.09 28.22
N SER A 930 -110.31 -30.01 29.09
CA SER A 930 -110.36 -29.05 30.22
C SER A 930 -110.84 -29.69 31.54
N LEU A 931 -110.20 -29.32 32.65
CA LEU A 931 -110.23 -29.99 33.97
C LEU A 931 -110.09 -28.98 35.14
N LYS A 932 -110.19 -29.42 36.40
CA LYS A 932 -109.98 -28.60 37.61
C LYS A 932 -109.13 -29.31 38.65
N THR A 933 -108.40 -28.55 39.46
CA THR A 933 -107.62 -29.05 40.60
C THR A 933 -108.50 -29.09 41.86
N ASP A 934 -108.37 -30.16 42.64
CA ASP A 934 -108.99 -30.29 43.96
C ASP A 934 -108.20 -29.52 45.04
N ASN A 935 -108.52 -29.71 46.33
CA ASN A 935 -107.78 -29.10 47.44
C ASN A 935 -106.31 -29.61 47.57
N SER A 936 -105.89 -30.58 46.75
CA SER A 936 -104.54 -31.16 46.67
C SER A 936 -103.99 -31.37 45.24
N GLY A 937 -104.84 -31.53 44.19
CA GLY A 937 -104.68 -30.83 42.90
C GLY A 937 -104.49 -31.57 41.53
N ARG A 938 -105.24 -32.63 41.13
CA ARG A 938 -104.81 -33.69 40.10
C ARG A 938 -105.60 -33.89 38.73
N TRP A 939 -105.07 -34.61 37.68
CA TRP A 939 -105.65 -34.82 36.26
C TRP A 939 -104.97 -35.88 35.25
N SER A 940 -105.45 -36.21 33.98
CA SER A 940 -104.89 -37.27 32.99
C SER A 940 -105.14 -37.22 31.39
N LEU A 941 -104.34 -37.89 30.46
CA LEU A 941 -104.47 -38.03 28.92
C LEU A 941 -103.61 -39.15 28.10
N THR A 942 -103.37 -39.13 26.72
CA THR A 942 -102.75 -40.23 25.81
C THR A 942 -102.25 -39.88 24.32
N TYR A 943 -101.22 -40.51 23.62
CA TYR A 943 -100.82 -40.30 22.14
C TYR A 943 -99.78 -41.23 21.32
N LYS A 944 -99.33 -40.87 20.06
CA LYS A 944 -98.33 -41.55 19.10
C LYS A 944 -97.60 -40.65 17.98
N PRO A 945 -96.40 -40.99 17.37
CA PRO A 945 -95.61 -40.25 16.32
C PRO A 945 -95.24 -40.98 14.96
N THR A 946 -94.56 -40.28 14.00
CA THR A 946 -94.20 -40.75 12.60
C THR A 946 -92.88 -40.27 11.94
N HIS A 947 -92.08 -39.38 12.52
CA HIS A 947 -90.74 -38.97 12.05
C HIS A 947 -89.76 -39.03 13.23
N VAL A 948 -88.46 -38.87 12.99
CA VAL A 948 -87.55 -38.39 14.05
C VAL A 948 -88.08 -37.11 14.67
N GLY A 949 -87.88 -36.93 15.98
CA GLY A 949 -88.39 -35.79 16.71
C GLY A 949 -89.57 -36.08 17.65
N SER A 950 -90.17 -35.01 18.14
CA SER A 950 -90.78 -34.98 19.48
C SER A 950 -92.26 -34.64 19.44
N VAL A 951 -93.10 -35.34 20.19
CA VAL A 951 -94.55 -35.05 20.24
C VAL A 951 -95.01 -34.65 21.64
N ASN A 952 -95.78 -33.55 21.69
CA ASN A 952 -96.08 -32.80 22.90
C ASN A 952 -97.38 -33.23 23.60
N ALA A 953 -97.36 -33.11 24.93
CA ALA A 953 -98.47 -33.25 25.84
C ALA A 953 -98.43 -32.11 26.87
N VAL A 954 -99.35 -31.16 26.75
CA VAL A 954 -99.40 -29.84 27.39
C VAL A 954 -100.41 -29.83 28.54
N LEU A 955 -100.17 -29.03 29.60
CA LEU A 955 -101.10 -28.67 30.69
C LEU A 955 -101.01 -27.16 30.90
N ASN A 956 -102.12 -26.43 30.86
CA ASN A 956 -102.19 -24.96 31.03
C ASN A 956 -103.01 -24.55 32.27
N TYR A 957 -102.54 -23.55 33.01
CA TYR A 957 -103.20 -22.84 34.12
C TYR A 957 -103.04 -21.32 33.94
N ALA A 958 -104.08 -20.54 34.28
CA ALA A 958 -104.17 -19.12 33.90
C ALA A 958 -103.48 -18.10 34.82
N GLY A 959 -103.11 -18.45 36.07
CA GLY A 959 -102.39 -17.55 36.99
C GLY A 959 -103.27 -16.54 37.76
N SER A 960 -102.63 -15.56 38.41
CA SER A 960 -103.25 -14.50 39.23
C SER A 960 -102.30 -13.30 39.47
N ASP A 961 -102.66 -12.38 40.37
CA ASP A 961 -101.81 -11.24 40.74
C ASP A 961 -100.56 -11.63 41.54
N LYS A 962 -100.63 -12.70 42.35
CA LYS A 962 -99.49 -13.20 43.13
C LYS A 962 -98.69 -14.27 42.38
N TYR A 963 -99.36 -15.03 41.52
CA TYR A 963 -98.84 -16.25 40.90
C TYR A 963 -98.87 -16.14 39.37
N PHE A 964 -97.79 -16.55 38.69
CA PHE A 964 -97.76 -16.61 37.24
C PHE A 964 -98.80 -17.60 36.68
N SER A 965 -99.18 -17.40 35.41
CA SER A 965 -99.73 -18.47 34.59
C SER A 965 -98.69 -19.59 34.46
N TYR A 966 -99.16 -20.81 34.24
CA TYR A 966 -98.27 -21.96 34.17
C TYR A 966 -98.69 -22.90 33.05
N THR A 967 -97.72 -23.24 32.21
CA THR A 967 -97.84 -24.32 31.25
C THR A 967 -96.77 -25.36 31.54
N ASN A 968 -97.16 -26.61 31.79
CA ASN A 968 -96.25 -27.73 31.58
C ASN A 968 -96.40 -28.24 30.15
N THR A 969 -95.34 -28.81 29.60
CA THR A 969 -95.42 -29.72 28.46
C THR A 969 -94.40 -30.83 28.69
N THR A 970 -94.87 -32.07 28.66
CA THR A 970 -93.99 -33.24 28.53
C THR A 970 -94.02 -33.70 27.09
N THR A 971 -92.91 -34.25 26.63
CA THR A 971 -92.67 -34.54 25.22
C THR A 971 -91.90 -35.84 25.11
N PHE A 972 -92.29 -36.68 24.17
CA PHE A 972 -91.75 -38.03 23.98
C PHE A 972 -91.25 -38.16 22.54
N ASN A 973 -90.04 -38.71 22.39
CA ASN A 973 -89.12 -38.36 21.30
C ASN A 973 -88.59 -39.59 20.55
N VAL A 974 -88.19 -39.38 19.29
CA VAL A 974 -88.07 -40.39 18.24
C VAL A 974 -86.72 -40.26 17.50
N VAL A 975 -85.99 -41.37 17.29
CA VAL A 975 -84.52 -41.37 17.01
C VAL A 975 -84.04 -41.73 15.58
N LYS A 976 -82.83 -41.24 15.24
CA LYS A 976 -82.14 -41.10 13.92
C LYS A 976 -81.50 -42.39 13.33
N GLY A 977 -81.03 -42.33 12.06
CA GLY A 977 -80.23 -43.34 11.34
C GLY A 977 -78.76 -42.91 11.00
N LYS A 978 -78.14 -43.50 9.95
CA LYS A 978 -76.68 -43.52 9.65
C LYS A 978 -76.32 -43.68 8.12
N ALA A 979 -75.07 -43.40 7.66
CA ALA A 979 -74.59 -43.48 6.23
C ALA A 979 -73.10 -43.93 5.99
N ILE A 980 -72.64 -44.04 4.70
CA ILE A 980 -71.49 -44.86 4.16
C ILE A 980 -70.92 -44.35 2.76
N VAL A 981 -69.58 -44.40 2.41
CA VAL A 981 -68.91 -43.85 1.13
C VAL A 981 -67.55 -44.54 0.65
N ASP A 982 -67.10 -44.49 -0.65
CA ASP A 982 -65.84 -45.12 -1.28
C ASP A 982 -65.19 -44.44 -2.59
N ALA A 983 -63.94 -44.76 -3.10
CA ALA A 983 -63.17 -44.07 -4.24
C ALA A 983 -62.00 -44.83 -5.07
N THR A 984 -61.37 -44.27 -6.18
CA THR A 984 -60.29 -44.92 -7.09
C THR A 984 -59.41 -44.00 -8.06
N VAL A 985 -58.24 -44.43 -8.64
CA VAL A 985 -57.24 -43.69 -9.55
C VAL A 985 -56.62 -44.49 -10.78
N VAL A 986 -56.13 -43.87 -11.89
CA VAL A 986 -55.50 -44.49 -13.13
C VAL A 986 -54.34 -43.68 -13.82
N LYS A 987 -53.35 -44.31 -14.53
CA LYS A 987 -52.24 -43.69 -15.35
C LYS A 987 -52.39 -43.80 -16.90
N ASN A 988 -51.85 -42.83 -17.67
CA ASN A 988 -51.90 -42.73 -19.15
C ASN A 988 -50.52 -42.71 -19.86
N SER A 989 -50.49 -43.02 -21.16
CA SER A 989 -49.27 -43.24 -21.98
C SER A 989 -48.53 -41.97 -22.46
N ASP A 990 -49.08 -40.78 -22.21
CA ASP A 990 -48.44 -39.47 -22.42
C ASP A 990 -47.92 -38.86 -21.10
N GLY A 991 -48.10 -39.57 -19.98
CA GLY A 991 -47.75 -39.15 -18.62
C GLY A 991 -48.88 -38.57 -17.77
N SER A 992 -50.16 -38.64 -18.18
CA SER A 992 -51.33 -38.09 -17.44
C SER A 992 -52.09 -39.11 -16.54
N VAL A 993 -53.10 -38.68 -15.74
CA VAL A 993 -53.80 -39.46 -14.66
C VAL A 993 -55.30 -39.07 -14.44
N ASP A 994 -56.15 -39.96 -13.86
CA ASP A 994 -57.63 -39.81 -13.64
C ASP A 994 -58.21 -40.43 -12.31
N VAL A 995 -59.39 -40.02 -11.77
CA VAL A 995 -59.96 -40.35 -10.38
C VAL A 995 -61.54 -40.46 -10.26
N ILE A 996 -62.17 -41.24 -9.30
CA ILE A 996 -63.66 -41.61 -9.15
C ILE A 996 -64.21 -41.86 -7.66
N VAL A 997 -65.55 -41.78 -7.32
CA VAL A 997 -66.24 -41.91 -5.93
C VAL A 997 -67.72 -42.54 -5.84
N THR A 998 -68.29 -43.05 -4.68
CA THR A 998 -69.71 -43.62 -4.44
C THR A 998 -70.30 -43.65 -2.93
N VAL A 999 -71.64 -43.82 -2.59
CA VAL A 999 -72.38 -43.61 -1.23
C VAL A 999 -73.61 -44.55 -0.80
N THR A 1000 -73.99 -44.80 0.51
CA THR A 1000 -75.24 -45.52 1.11
C THR A 1000 -75.66 -45.25 2.66
N ASP A 1001 -76.67 -45.94 3.32
CA ASP A 1001 -77.51 -45.53 4.56
C ASP A 1001 -77.81 -46.50 5.83
N GLU A 1002 -79.02 -46.49 6.52
CA GLU A 1002 -79.51 -47.33 7.71
C GLU A 1002 -80.86 -48.12 7.62
N ASP A 1003 -82.06 -47.53 7.38
CA ASP A 1003 -83.33 -48.33 7.21
C ASP A 1003 -83.42 -48.91 5.78
N GLY A 1004 -82.63 -48.37 4.84
CA GLY A 1004 -82.26 -48.94 3.53
C GLY A 1004 -82.38 -48.00 2.32
N ASP A 1005 -82.63 -46.71 2.52
CA ASP A 1005 -82.96 -45.72 1.49
C ASP A 1005 -81.75 -44.85 1.02
N PRO A 1006 -81.56 -44.62 -0.30
CA PRO A 1006 -80.40 -43.91 -0.84
C PRO A 1006 -80.43 -42.38 -0.61
N ILE A 1007 -79.24 -41.77 -0.54
CA ILE A 1007 -79.04 -40.34 -0.19
C ILE A 1007 -78.52 -39.53 -1.40
N PRO A 1008 -79.36 -38.73 -2.08
CA PRO A 1008 -78.98 -37.97 -3.29
C PRO A 1008 -78.47 -36.54 -2.99
N ASN A 1009 -77.65 -35.98 -3.89
CA ASN A 1009 -77.07 -34.61 -3.83
C ASN A 1009 -75.98 -34.36 -2.77
N TYR A 1010 -75.30 -35.41 -2.30
CA TYR A 1010 -74.11 -35.38 -1.43
C TYR A 1010 -72.90 -34.71 -2.13
N LYS A 1011 -72.00 -34.02 -1.40
CA LYS A 1011 -70.79 -33.36 -1.94
C LYS A 1011 -69.47 -34.01 -1.48
N VAL A 1012 -68.42 -33.93 -2.30
CA VAL A 1012 -67.09 -34.52 -2.10
C VAL A 1012 -65.94 -33.58 -2.58
N ASN A 1013 -64.71 -33.71 -2.05
CA ASN A 1013 -63.49 -32.94 -2.42
C ASN A 1013 -62.32 -33.87 -2.87
N VAL A 1014 -61.36 -33.39 -3.69
CA VAL A 1014 -60.19 -34.17 -4.20
C VAL A 1014 -58.85 -33.40 -4.23
N GLU A 1015 -57.76 -34.06 -3.85
CA GLU A 1015 -56.38 -33.52 -3.82
C GLU A 1015 -55.34 -34.36 -4.61
N LEU A 1016 -54.17 -33.76 -4.94
CA LEU A 1016 -52.95 -34.40 -5.45
C LEU A 1016 -51.73 -33.94 -4.63
N ASP A 1017 -50.94 -34.85 -4.06
CA ASP A 1017 -49.72 -34.55 -3.28
C ASP A 1017 -49.90 -33.52 -2.15
N GLY A 1018 -51.01 -33.63 -1.42
CA GLY A 1018 -51.40 -32.66 -0.40
C GLY A 1018 -51.73 -31.27 -0.96
N LYS A 1019 -52.05 -31.19 -2.26
CA LYS A 1019 -52.40 -29.97 -2.97
C LYS A 1019 -53.67 -30.17 -3.78
N HIS A 1020 -54.73 -29.45 -3.40
CA HIS A 1020 -56.06 -29.57 -4.03
C HIS A 1020 -56.05 -29.49 -5.56
N ILE A 1021 -56.86 -30.34 -6.22
CA ILE A 1021 -57.03 -30.37 -7.68
C ILE A 1021 -58.49 -30.19 -8.15
N GLY A 1022 -59.50 -30.51 -7.34
CA GLY A 1022 -60.90 -30.19 -7.67
C GLY A 1022 -61.95 -30.80 -6.73
N ASP A 1023 -63.21 -30.39 -6.93
CA ASP A 1023 -64.39 -30.86 -6.17
C ASP A 1023 -65.28 -31.79 -7.02
N ILE A 1024 -66.09 -32.62 -6.36
CA ILE A 1024 -67.05 -33.55 -6.96
C ILE A 1024 -68.41 -33.43 -6.24
N VAL A 1025 -69.53 -33.63 -6.96
CA VAL A 1025 -70.89 -33.73 -6.37
C VAL A 1025 -71.55 -35.00 -6.90
N THR A 1026 -72.33 -35.66 -6.05
CA THR A 1026 -73.06 -36.88 -6.38
C THR A 1026 -74.42 -36.58 -7.02
N ASP A 1027 -74.85 -37.47 -7.90
CA ASP A 1027 -76.16 -37.45 -8.53
C ASP A 1027 -77.24 -38.13 -7.66
N VAL A 1028 -78.36 -38.54 -8.28
CA VAL A 1028 -79.43 -39.29 -7.60
C VAL A 1028 -79.05 -40.75 -7.29
N PHE A 1029 -77.85 -41.20 -7.69
CA PHE A 1029 -77.34 -42.55 -7.46
C PHE A 1029 -76.07 -42.57 -6.58
N GLY A 1030 -75.31 -41.47 -6.48
CA GLY A 1030 -74.22 -41.30 -5.53
C GLY A 1030 -72.80 -41.03 -6.07
N VAL A 1031 -72.57 -40.64 -7.35
CA VAL A 1031 -71.26 -40.88 -8.04
C VAL A 1031 -70.59 -39.63 -8.71
N GLY A 1032 -69.24 -39.58 -8.89
CA GLY A 1032 -68.49 -38.52 -9.66
C GLY A 1032 -66.96 -38.73 -9.95
N ARG A 1033 -66.24 -37.82 -10.67
CA ARG A 1033 -64.85 -38.01 -11.28
C ARG A 1033 -63.96 -36.75 -11.58
N ILE A 1034 -62.62 -36.88 -11.85
CA ILE A 1034 -61.65 -35.80 -12.30
C ILE A 1034 -60.36 -36.30 -13.07
N HIS A 1035 -59.60 -35.41 -13.79
CA HIS A 1035 -58.38 -35.67 -14.64
C HIS A 1035 -57.15 -34.75 -14.34
N ILE A 1036 -55.91 -35.20 -14.64
CA ILE A 1036 -54.61 -34.54 -14.35
C ILE A 1036 -53.58 -34.67 -15.51
N PRO A 1037 -53.05 -33.57 -16.10
CA PRO A 1037 -52.14 -33.62 -17.25
C PRO A 1037 -50.64 -33.75 -16.91
N SER A 1038 -49.86 -34.35 -17.83
CA SER A 1038 -48.43 -34.66 -17.63
C SER A 1038 -47.52 -33.45 -17.37
N SER A 1039 -47.87 -32.25 -17.83
CA SER A 1039 -47.10 -31.02 -17.55
C SER A 1039 -47.20 -30.53 -16.10
N LYS A 1040 -48.06 -31.14 -15.28
CA LYS A 1040 -48.12 -30.94 -13.81
C LYS A 1040 -47.49 -32.08 -13.01
N LEU A 1041 -46.96 -33.09 -13.69
CA LEU A 1041 -46.36 -34.27 -13.09
C LEU A 1041 -44.85 -34.23 -13.35
N SER A 1042 -44.07 -34.56 -12.33
CA SER A 1042 -42.61 -34.52 -12.36
C SER A 1042 -42.09 -35.93 -12.18
N ASP A 1043 -41.06 -36.34 -12.94
CA ASP A 1043 -40.40 -37.63 -12.77
C ASP A 1043 -40.11 -37.92 -11.28
N GLY A 1044 -40.87 -38.86 -10.71
CA GLY A 1044 -41.11 -38.95 -9.26
C GLY A 1044 -42.47 -39.55 -8.92
N HIS A 1045 -42.81 -39.57 -7.62
CA HIS A 1045 -43.98 -40.23 -7.00
C HIS A 1045 -45.09 -39.23 -6.63
N HIS A 1046 -46.35 -39.68 -6.63
CA HIS A 1046 -47.56 -38.84 -6.54
C HIS A 1046 -48.74 -39.52 -5.76
N VAL A 1047 -49.63 -38.76 -5.09
CA VAL A 1047 -50.70 -39.25 -4.16
C VAL A 1047 -52.05 -38.51 -4.31
N ILE A 1048 -53.21 -39.12 -4.01
CA ILE A 1048 -54.59 -38.60 -4.16
C ILE A 1048 -55.46 -38.83 -2.89
N THR A 1049 -56.39 -37.92 -2.53
CA THR A 1049 -57.27 -37.99 -1.31
C THR A 1049 -58.73 -37.54 -1.56
N VAL A 1050 -59.74 -38.02 -0.79
CA VAL A 1050 -61.21 -37.81 -0.96
C VAL A 1050 -62.01 -37.74 0.39
N LEU A 1051 -63.03 -36.86 0.56
CA LEU A 1051 -63.84 -36.67 1.83
C LEU A 1051 -65.34 -36.29 1.65
N SER A 1052 -66.27 -36.59 2.60
CA SER A 1052 -67.76 -36.38 2.47
C SER A 1052 -68.64 -36.45 3.79
N ASP A 1053 -69.86 -35.83 3.87
CA ASP A 1053 -70.80 -35.78 5.06
C ASP A 1053 -72.28 -35.29 4.80
N ASP A 1054 -73.30 -35.58 5.67
CA ASP A 1054 -74.71 -35.01 5.68
C ASP A 1054 -75.52 -35.02 7.02
N GLU A 1055 -76.74 -34.44 7.00
CA GLU A 1055 -77.54 -34.07 8.19
C GLU A 1055 -78.51 -35.13 8.73
N ASN A 1056 -79.16 -35.98 7.92
CA ASN A 1056 -80.01 -37.06 8.47
C ASN A 1056 -79.19 -38.31 8.83
N TYR A 1057 -77.95 -38.41 8.34
CA TYR A 1057 -77.12 -39.60 8.44
C TYR A 1057 -75.69 -39.26 8.97
N ASN A 1058 -74.56 -39.77 8.42
CA ASN A 1058 -73.17 -39.58 8.96
C ASN A 1058 -72.00 -39.74 7.90
N ALA A 1059 -70.82 -39.13 8.15
CA ALA A 1059 -69.61 -38.94 7.29
C ALA A 1059 -68.61 -40.12 7.01
N ASN A 1060 -67.77 -40.03 5.94
CA ASN A 1060 -66.62 -40.95 5.64
C ASN A 1060 -65.55 -40.46 4.56
N PRO A 1061 -64.21 -40.71 4.68
CA PRO A 1061 -63.12 -40.33 3.72
C PRO A 1061 -62.10 -41.45 3.21
N VAL A 1062 -61.30 -41.24 2.13
CA VAL A 1062 -60.45 -42.25 1.37
C VAL A 1062 -59.19 -41.68 0.61
N SER A 1063 -58.19 -42.48 0.12
CA SER A 1063 -56.95 -42.05 -0.65
C SER A 1063 -56.20 -43.13 -1.54
N ALA A 1064 -55.21 -42.76 -2.44
CA ALA A 1064 -54.42 -43.64 -3.38
C ALA A 1064 -53.09 -43.03 -4.03
N GLU A 1065 -52.22 -43.76 -4.77
CA GLU A 1065 -50.81 -43.32 -5.19
C GLU A 1065 -50.26 -43.75 -6.62
N PHE A 1066 -49.21 -43.08 -7.21
CA PHE A 1066 -48.58 -43.33 -8.55
C PHE A 1066 -47.13 -42.75 -8.84
N GLU A 1067 -46.51 -42.88 -10.07
CA GLU A 1067 -45.08 -42.51 -10.41
C GLU A 1067 -44.71 -42.32 -11.95
N ILE A 1068 -43.61 -41.61 -12.38
CA ILE A 1068 -43.23 -41.23 -13.81
C ILE A 1068 -41.69 -41.25 -14.18
N GLN A 1069 -41.27 -41.60 -15.44
CA GLN A 1069 -39.89 -41.47 -16.06
C GLN A 1069 -39.85 -41.47 -17.64
N ASN A 1070 -38.69 -41.18 -18.30
CA ASN A 1070 -38.57 -41.00 -19.79
C ASN A 1070 -37.28 -41.57 -20.48
N ASN A 1071 -37.35 -42.22 -21.68
CA ASN A 1071 -36.19 -42.82 -22.41
C ASN A 1071 -36.44 -43.13 -23.93
N LYS A 1072 -35.41 -43.02 -24.80
CA LYS A 1072 -35.32 -43.53 -26.19
C LYS A 1072 -33.85 -43.82 -26.56
N ASN A 1073 -33.48 -44.86 -27.31
CA ASN A 1073 -34.29 -45.73 -28.17
C ASN A 1073 -34.07 -47.22 -27.82
N ASP A 1074 -35.16 -47.98 -27.71
CA ASP A 1074 -35.13 -49.42 -27.89
C ASP A 1074 -34.80 -49.74 -29.36
N THR A 1075 -33.85 -50.65 -29.60
CA THR A 1075 -34.08 -51.85 -30.45
C THR A 1075 -32.83 -52.71 -30.52
N ASN A 1076 -32.86 -53.77 -29.71
CA ASN A 1076 -32.07 -54.99 -29.88
C ASN A 1076 -33.11 -56.13 -29.71
N ASN A 1077 -33.68 -56.72 -30.76
CA ASN A 1077 -33.15 -56.95 -32.10
C ASN A 1077 -34.16 -56.67 -33.22
N PRO A 1078 -33.71 -56.57 -34.47
CA PRO A 1078 -32.82 -57.99 -35.52
C PRO A 1078 -31.40 -58.05 -35.20
N ASN A 1079 -31.07 -56.82 -35.23
CA ASN A 1079 -32.08 -55.99 -35.95
C ASN A 1079 -31.66 -54.57 -35.37
N LYS A 1080 -31.30 -53.65 -36.27
CA LYS A 1080 -31.42 -52.17 -36.20
C LYS A 1080 -31.23 -51.44 -34.84
N THR A 1081 -29.99 -51.03 -34.61
CA THR A 1081 -29.58 -49.62 -34.33
C THR A 1081 -30.05 -48.89 -33.05
N SER A 1082 -29.18 -48.18 -32.31
CA SER A 1082 -27.71 -48.03 -32.34
C SER A 1082 -27.23 -47.06 -31.24
N ASN A 1083 -25.97 -47.21 -30.81
CA ASN A 1083 -25.10 -46.19 -30.19
C ASN A 1083 -25.31 -45.78 -28.71
N ASN A 1084 -24.33 -46.21 -27.90
CA ASN A 1084 -23.66 -45.44 -26.82
C ASN A 1084 -23.29 -44.00 -27.29
N PRO A 1085 -22.99 -43.00 -26.42
CA PRO A 1085 -22.23 -43.09 -25.15
C PRO A 1085 -22.95 -42.45 -23.93
N VAL A 1086 -22.62 -42.72 -22.65
CA VAL A 1086 -21.37 -42.53 -21.87
C VAL A 1086 -20.91 -41.06 -21.72
N ALA A 1087 -21.23 -40.46 -20.57
CA ALA A 1087 -20.39 -39.57 -19.76
C ALA A 1087 -20.98 -39.55 -18.32
N THR A 1088 -20.32 -39.67 -17.17
CA THR A 1088 -19.01 -39.21 -16.64
C THR A 1088 -18.88 -37.67 -16.56
N ALA A 1089 -18.42 -37.04 -15.47
CA ALA A 1089 -17.61 -37.58 -14.38
C ALA A 1089 -17.80 -36.88 -13.01
N THR A 1090 -17.61 -37.70 -11.97
CA THR A 1090 -16.84 -37.46 -10.72
C THR A 1090 -15.68 -36.43 -10.81
N MET A 1091 -15.11 -35.79 -9.77
CA MET A 1091 -15.08 -36.06 -8.31
C MET A 1091 -14.31 -34.96 -7.53
N LYS A 1092 -14.23 -35.11 -6.18
CA LYS A 1092 -13.09 -34.73 -5.28
C LYS A 1092 -12.95 -33.23 -4.92
N ASN A 1093 -12.25 -32.85 -3.83
CA ASN A 1093 -11.31 -33.63 -2.98
C ASN A 1093 -11.22 -33.13 -1.52
N THR A 1094 -11.02 -34.04 -0.54
CA THR A 1094 -10.38 -33.73 0.76
C THR A 1094 -9.64 -34.95 1.35
N GLY A 1095 -8.30 -34.95 1.29
CA GLY A 1095 -7.43 -35.50 2.35
C GLY A 1095 -7.08 -37.01 2.40
N MET A 1096 -6.03 -37.41 1.66
CA MET A 1096 -5.07 -38.50 1.96
C MET A 1096 -5.54 -39.98 1.99
N PRO A 1097 -4.61 -40.96 1.82
CA PRO A 1097 -3.48 -40.97 0.89
C PRO A 1097 -3.39 -42.28 0.07
N ILE A 1098 -2.46 -42.31 -0.90
CA ILE A 1098 -2.24 -43.44 -1.83
C ILE A 1098 -0.95 -44.19 -1.46
N ILE A 1099 -1.03 -45.52 -1.39
CA ILE A 1099 -0.10 -46.53 -1.96
C ILE A 1099 -0.77 -47.89 -1.71
N ALA A 1100 -1.46 -48.51 -2.67
CA ALA A 1100 -0.97 -49.09 -3.93
C ALA A 1100 -0.09 -50.33 -3.71
N ILE A 1101 -0.71 -51.52 -3.70
CA ILE A 1101 -0.10 -52.75 -4.25
C ILE A 1101 -1.20 -53.71 -4.76
N ILE A 1102 -1.14 -53.96 -6.07
CA ILE A 1102 -1.40 -55.22 -6.78
C ILE A 1102 -2.66 -56.02 -6.37
N LEU A 1103 -3.75 -55.81 -7.11
CA LEU A 1103 -4.67 -56.89 -7.50
C LEU A 1103 -5.05 -56.82 -9.00
N VAL A 1104 -4.22 -56.16 -9.82
CA VAL A 1104 -4.27 -56.18 -11.30
C VAL A 1104 -2.86 -56.36 -11.85
N LEU A 1105 -2.29 -57.55 -11.64
CA LEU A 1105 -1.11 -58.03 -12.37
C LEU A 1105 -1.16 -59.56 -12.47
N LEU A 1106 -2.22 -60.10 -13.09
CA LEU A 1106 -2.29 -61.53 -13.49
C LEU A 1106 -3.42 -61.84 -14.51
N THR A 1107 -3.44 -61.11 -15.62
CA THR A 1107 -3.94 -61.63 -16.92
C THR A 1107 -2.93 -61.21 -18.00
N THR A 1108 -1.79 -61.89 -18.16
CA THR A 1108 -1.63 -63.17 -18.88
C THR A 1108 -2.23 -63.17 -20.28
N ILE A 1109 -1.34 -63.40 -21.26
CA ILE A 1109 -1.60 -63.87 -22.64
C ILE A 1109 -2.31 -62.88 -23.56
N GLY A 1110 -1.72 -62.65 -24.74
CA GLY A 1110 -2.31 -61.94 -25.87
C GLY A 1110 -2.47 -62.87 -27.09
N ILE A 1111 -2.03 -62.39 -28.26
CA ILE A 1111 -2.05 -63.06 -29.59
C ILE A 1111 -3.37 -62.90 -30.37
N SER A 1112 -3.34 -61.90 -31.27
CA SER A 1112 -3.69 -61.94 -32.70
C SER A 1112 -4.78 -62.87 -33.24
N ILE A 1113 -5.61 -62.33 -34.16
CA ILE A 1113 -5.76 -62.87 -35.53
C ILE A 1113 -6.20 -61.78 -36.53
N ARG A 1114 -6.05 -62.05 -37.84
CA ARG A 1114 -6.12 -61.09 -38.97
C ARG A 1114 -7.46 -61.10 -39.74
N LYS A 1115 -7.67 -59.99 -40.48
CA LYS A 1115 -8.33 -59.87 -41.80
C LYS A 1115 -9.77 -60.39 -41.99
N LYS A 1116 -10.66 -59.47 -42.37
CA LYS A 1116 -11.06 -59.16 -43.78
C LYS A 1116 -11.81 -57.81 -43.76
N GLN A 1117 -11.79 -56.91 -44.75
CA GLN A 1117 -11.53 -56.98 -46.20
C GLN A 1117 -12.58 -57.79 -46.98
N ASP A 1118 -13.66 -57.11 -47.36
CA ASP A 1118 -13.83 -56.65 -48.75
C ASP A 1118 -14.13 -55.13 -48.73
#